data_AF-A0A6G9SFN6-F1
#
_entry.id   AF-A0A6G9SFN6-F1
#
_cell.length_a   1.000
_cell.length_b   1.000
_cell.length_c   1.000
_cell.angle_alpha   90.00
_cell.angle_beta   90.00
_cell.angle_gamma   90.00
#
_symmetry.space_group_name_H-M   'P 1'
#
loop_
_entity.id
_entity.type
_entity.pdbx_description
1 polymer ?
#
loop_
_entity_poly.entity_id
_entity_poly.type
_entity_poly.pdbx_seq_one_letter_code
_entity_poly.pdbx_strand_id
1 'polypeptide(L)'
;MRSYFQRFNFFAFSILVFLVSSCTNLDNKQVNSNVSPQPNSTATTQILPKNQKESEIKLLNEEAVNISEQGQLKEALQRLEKGLEISQDRGERFWEAVTLNNIGRIYQKQANYSQALQSYQEALLINRELGDRVQLGKTYSNIGYLFDIQNQPELAIFFYKHCLINREIARLNPAVLSAPQPDAYNVTVAQTYRILGEKLLKQGRVVEAQRSMDLLKVEELEGFLQNVPGNQRTAKGIEIAPQEKEIKQKLEQTGNNAVELGKELTTLRKIPPEQRSPEQKQRIEQLVLSQQQLLAKFNSFLASPAVKAQLQQLSVTAKGENLDLASINELRDNLARLPQKSILIYPLVLQDSLELVVISPESVPIHRKVAVTRAQLNQTIENFRRELQTPQRNEVTKPANQLYNWLIKPIENEIKTSGATNLMYAPDDQLRYIPLGALYDGKQWLVERFSVNYITAASLTNFNTPPASSLRVLAGAFTKGNYQVQVGNQRLAFSGLPFAGQEVEGLAATIPGTQKLLDEAFSPKATIPQMDDYSIVHFATHAAFVVGKPEDSFILFGNGDRVNLRDVATWSLSNVDLVVLSACETGLGGKLGNGEEILGFGYQMQKTGARATIASLWSVDDGGTQALMSAFYTLLSPGKLSKSEALRQAQIALIDADSKVKNKNVPIATGSGLSHPYYWAPFILIGNGL
;
A
#
# COMPACT_ATOMS: atom_id res chain seq x y z
N MET A 1 31.44 35.95 47.29
CA MET A 1 32.83 36.26 47.70
C MET A 1 33.77 35.59 46.72
N ARG A 2 34.64 36.39 46.06
CA ARG A 2 36.01 36.12 45.53
C ARG A 2 36.36 34.66 45.18
N SER A 3 36.95 34.29 44.04
CA SER A 3 37.79 35.02 43.09
C SER A 3 38.26 34.10 41.96
N TYR A 4 38.50 34.64 40.74
CA TYR A 4 39.74 34.59 39.92
C TYR A 4 40.39 33.19 39.64
N PHE A 5 40.98 32.83 38.49
CA PHE A 5 41.35 33.46 37.22
C PHE A 5 41.97 32.38 36.31
N GLN A 6 41.99 32.65 34.99
CA GLN A 6 43.02 32.32 33.96
C GLN A 6 43.42 30.86 33.64
N ARG A 7 43.17 30.36 32.42
CA ARG A 7 43.94 30.49 31.13
C ARG A 7 45.31 29.78 31.16
N PHE A 8 45.55 28.83 30.24
CA PHE A 8 46.60 28.88 29.20
C PHE A 8 46.52 27.71 28.20
N ASN A 9 46.78 28.02 26.92
CA ASN A 9 46.91 27.14 25.75
C ASN A 9 48.33 26.55 25.64
N PHE A 10 48.51 25.37 24.99
CA PHE A 10 49.26 25.15 23.72
C PHE A 10 49.76 23.68 23.53
N PHE A 11 49.43 23.12 22.36
CA PHE A 11 50.20 22.26 21.41
C PHE A 11 50.92 20.95 21.80
N ALA A 12 50.53 19.91 21.04
CA ALA A 12 51.34 19.10 20.10
C ALA A 12 51.92 17.70 20.47
N PHE A 13 51.52 16.77 19.60
CA PHE A 13 52.26 15.67 18.95
C PHE A 13 52.70 14.40 19.74
N SER A 14 52.10 13.28 19.30
CA SER A 14 52.77 12.07 18.75
C SER A 14 52.84 10.74 19.53
N ILE A 15 52.27 9.72 18.86
CA ILE A 15 52.81 8.37 18.57
C ILE A 15 52.73 7.26 19.65
N LEU A 16 51.73 6.38 19.44
CA LEU A 16 51.79 4.92 19.17
C LEU A 16 52.36 3.91 20.21
N VAL A 17 51.60 2.80 20.37
CA VAL A 17 52.01 1.37 20.61
C VAL A 17 51.59 0.70 21.94
N PHE A 18 50.49 -0.09 21.84
CA PHE A 18 50.25 -1.51 22.23
C PHE A 18 50.24 -2.06 23.69
N LEU A 19 49.18 -2.88 23.90
CA LEU A 19 49.07 -4.20 24.58
C LEU A 19 48.63 -4.33 26.07
N VAL A 20 47.38 -4.82 26.22
CA VAL A 20 46.77 -5.82 27.13
C VAL A 20 46.97 -5.71 28.66
N SER A 21 45.87 -5.55 29.41
CA SER A 21 45.18 -6.65 30.16
C SER A 21 44.32 -6.16 31.34
N SER A 22 43.13 -6.78 31.44
CA SER A 22 42.39 -7.20 32.64
C SER A 22 41.79 -6.20 33.66
N CYS A 23 40.45 -6.24 33.66
CA CYS A 23 39.55 -6.52 34.79
C CYS A 23 38.96 -5.39 35.68
N THR A 24 37.62 -5.44 35.70
CA THR A 24 36.62 -5.09 36.73
C THR A 24 36.39 -3.63 37.11
N ASN A 25 35.22 -3.10 36.74
CA ASN A 25 34.19 -2.75 37.72
C ASN A 25 32.82 -2.50 37.07
N LEU A 26 31.78 -3.03 37.73
CA LEU A 26 30.37 -2.72 37.50
C LEU A 26 30.09 -1.28 37.92
N ASP A 27 29.41 -0.50 37.07
CA ASP A 27 28.22 0.26 37.47
C ASP A 27 27.59 1.03 36.28
N ASN A 28 26.27 0.86 36.16
CA ASN A 28 25.27 1.76 35.59
C ASN A 28 25.66 2.69 34.42
N LYS A 29 25.15 2.40 33.21
CA LYS A 29 24.65 3.41 32.26
C LYS A 29 23.86 2.81 31.08
N GLN A 30 22.62 3.28 30.96
CA GLN A 30 21.89 3.58 29.72
C GLN A 30 22.17 2.71 28.49
N VAL A 31 21.21 1.84 28.13
CA VAL A 31 21.18 1.17 26.83
C VAL A 31 20.69 2.17 25.78
N ASN A 32 21.62 2.94 25.24
CA ASN A 32 21.58 3.56 23.92
C ASN A 32 22.90 3.26 23.23
N SER A 33 22.91 2.31 22.29
CA SER A 33 23.87 2.25 21.18
C SER A 33 23.31 1.28 20.14
N ASN A 34 22.88 1.81 18.99
CA ASN A 34 23.68 1.93 17.78
C ASN A 34 24.04 0.55 17.19
N VAL A 35 23.14 0.10 16.33
CA VAL A 35 23.44 -0.83 15.25
C VAL A 35 24.52 -0.18 14.38
N SER A 36 25.78 -0.56 14.57
CA SER A 36 26.77 -0.41 13.51
C SER A 36 26.50 -1.51 12.47
N PRO A 37 26.36 -1.17 11.19
CA PRO A 37 26.24 -2.17 10.14
C PRO A 37 27.57 -2.90 10.04
N GLN A 38 27.61 -4.18 10.37
CA GLN A 38 28.73 -5.02 9.92
C GLN A 38 28.61 -5.18 8.40
N PRO A 39 29.63 -4.79 7.61
CA PRO A 39 29.76 -5.28 6.26
C PRO A 39 30.33 -6.70 6.34
N ASN A 40 29.82 -7.59 5.50
CA ASN A 40 30.19 -9.01 5.34
C ASN A 40 29.38 -10.01 6.19
N SER A 41 28.11 -10.16 5.84
CA SER A 41 27.68 -11.48 5.41
C SER A 41 27.21 -11.36 3.97
N THR A 42 27.96 -11.96 3.05
CA THR A 42 27.44 -12.29 1.73
C THR A 42 26.26 -13.22 1.95
N ALA A 43 25.05 -12.66 2.00
CA ALA A 43 23.83 -13.41 1.81
C ALA A 43 23.91 -13.98 0.39
N THR A 44 24.39 -15.21 0.26
CA THR A 44 24.20 -16.01 -0.94
C THR A 44 22.70 -16.31 -1.02
N THR A 45 21.94 -15.34 -1.51
CA THR A 45 20.64 -15.60 -2.12
C THR A 45 20.95 -16.48 -3.32
N GLN A 46 20.52 -17.73 -3.31
CA GLN A 46 20.48 -18.51 -4.55
C GLN A 46 19.47 -17.83 -5.47
N ILE A 47 19.96 -16.87 -6.26
CA ILE A 47 19.29 -16.38 -7.45
C ILE A 47 19.03 -17.62 -8.30
N LEU A 48 17.78 -17.79 -8.76
CA LEU A 48 17.36 -18.81 -9.72
C LEU A 48 18.51 -19.09 -10.69
N PRO A 49 19.04 -20.34 -10.76
CA PRO A 49 20.17 -20.64 -11.63
C PRO A 49 19.83 -20.22 -13.06
N LYS A 50 20.54 -19.21 -13.56
CA LYS A 50 20.19 -18.45 -14.77
C LYS A 50 20.38 -19.22 -16.08
N ASN A 51 20.69 -20.52 -16.04
CA ASN A 51 20.90 -21.35 -17.21
C ASN A 51 20.54 -22.80 -16.91
N GLN A 52 19.34 -23.24 -17.31
CA GLN A 52 19.05 -24.63 -17.71
C GLN A 52 17.61 -24.72 -18.23
N LYS A 53 17.36 -25.68 -19.12
CA LYS A 53 16.02 -26.22 -19.42
C LYS A 53 15.18 -26.23 -18.13
N GLU A 54 13.92 -25.80 -18.19
CA GLU A 54 13.05 -25.73 -17.01
C GLU A 54 13.24 -26.96 -16.11
N SER A 55 13.56 -26.75 -14.84
CA SER A 55 13.86 -27.85 -13.93
C SER A 55 12.64 -28.77 -13.87
N GLU A 56 12.85 -30.08 -14.01
CA GLU A 56 11.78 -31.09 -13.97
C GLU A 56 10.84 -30.91 -12.76
N ILE A 57 11.40 -30.49 -11.62
CA ILE A 57 10.64 -30.21 -10.39
C ILE A 57 9.71 -29.00 -10.55
N LYS A 58 10.14 -27.95 -11.25
CA LYS A 58 9.30 -26.78 -11.55
C LYS A 58 8.08 -27.19 -12.35
N LEU A 59 8.30 -27.95 -13.43
CA LEU A 59 7.22 -28.41 -14.31
C LEU A 59 6.22 -29.28 -13.53
N LEU A 60 6.70 -30.21 -12.71
CA LEU A 60 5.83 -31.05 -11.86
C LEU A 60 4.97 -30.21 -10.89
N ASN A 61 5.52 -29.14 -10.33
CA ASN A 61 4.78 -28.23 -9.47
C ASN A 61 3.72 -27.44 -10.25
N GLU A 62 4.08 -26.87 -11.40
CA GLU A 62 3.15 -26.11 -12.25
C GLU A 62 2.01 -27.00 -12.80
N GLU A 63 2.32 -28.19 -13.28
CA GLU A 63 1.34 -29.20 -13.68
C GLU A 63 0.38 -29.53 -12.52
N ALA A 64 0.92 -29.81 -11.34
CA ALA A 64 0.11 -30.15 -10.18
C ALA A 64 -0.83 -29.02 -9.74
N VAL A 65 -0.37 -27.76 -9.81
CA VAL A 65 -1.21 -26.59 -9.55
C VAL A 65 -2.40 -26.59 -10.50
N ASN A 66 -2.15 -26.67 -11.80
CA ASN A 66 -3.19 -26.66 -12.84
C ASN A 66 -4.17 -27.83 -12.71
N ILE A 67 -3.66 -29.06 -12.50
CA ILE A 67 -4.47 -30.27 -12.28
C ILE A 67 -5.35 -30.10 -11.02
N SER A 68 -4.82 -29.50 -9.96
CA SER A 68 -5.57 -29.27 -8.71
C SER A 68 -6.69 -28.24 -8.86
N GLU A 69 -6.57 -27.31 -9.80
CA GLU A 69 -7.62 -26.33 -10.14
C GLU A 69 -8.77 -26.99 -10.90
N GLN A 70 -8.48 -28.06 -11.64
CA GLN A 70 -9.48 -28.91 -12.29
C GLN A 70 -10.14 -29.92 -11.33
N GLY A 71 -9.81 -29.88 -10.04
CA GLY A 71 -10.36 -30.77 -9.01
C GLY A 71 -9.72 -32.16 -8.93
N GLN A 72 -8.71 -32.45 -9.75
CA GLN A 72 -8.03 -33.75 -9.80
C GLN A 72 -6.94 -33.88 -8.70
N LEU A 73 -7.36 -33.77 -7.43
CA LEU A 73 -6.44 -33.64 -6.29
C LEU A 73 -5.48 -34.82 -6.11
N LYS A 74 -5.90 -36.05 -6.45
CA LYS A 74 -5.06 -37.25 -6.31
C LYS A 74 -3.91 -37.25 -7.33
N GLU A 75 -4.20 -36.87 -8.58
CA GLU A 75 -3.17 -36.80 -9.62
C GLU A 75 -2.20 -35.66 -9.35
N ALA A 76 -2.70 -34.49 -8.91
CA ALA A 76 -1.84 -33.39 -8.47
C ALA A 76 -0.89 -33.82 -7.34
N LEU A 77 -1.39 -34.56 -6.34
CA LEU A 77 -0.57 -35.08 -5.26
C LEU A 77 0.54 -36.02 -5.78
N GLN A 78 0.23 -36.93 -6.69
CA GLN A 78 1.23 -37.84 -7.27
C GLN A 78 2.36 -37.09 -8.01
N ARG A 79 2.02 -36.03 -8.76
CA ARG A 79 3.03 -35.18 -9.42
C ARG A 79 3.93 -34.48 -8.41
N LEU A 80 3.34 -33.96 -7.33
CA LEU A 80 4.09 -33.30 -6.26
C LEU A 80 4.93 -34.28 -5.44
N GLU A 81 4.45 -35.48 -5.15
CA GLU A 81 5.23 -36.53 -4.46
C GLU A 81 6.47 -36.91 -5.28
N LYS A 82 6.33 -37.06 -6.61
CA LYS A 82 7.48 -37.26 -7.52
C LYS A 82 8.43 -36.05 -7.49
N GLY A 83 7.89 -34.84 -7.53
CA GLY A 83 8.71 -33.61 -7.45
C GLY A 83 9.47 -33.52 -6.13
N LEU A 84 8.84 -33.94 -5.03
CA LEU A 84 9.41 -33.95 -3.68
C LEU A 84 10.57 -34.95 -3.60
N GLU A 85 10.37 -36.17 -4.08
CA GLU A 85 11.41 -37.21 -4.15
C GLU A 85 12.64 -36.70 -4.91
N ILE A 86 12.44 -36.16 -6.13
CA ILE A 86 13.53 -35.62 -6.95
C ILE A 86 14.25 -34.47 -6.23
N SER A 87 13.50 -33.56 -5.59
CA SER A 87 14.09 -32.43 -4.88
C SER A 87 14.92 -32.87 -3.67
N GLN A 88 14.48 -33.90 -2.94
CA GLN A 88 15.18 -34.46 -1.80
C GLN A 88 16.43 -35.23 -2.22
N ASP A 89 16.35 -36.00 -3.30
CA ASP A 89 17.47 -36.78 -3.82
C ASP A 89 18.59 -35.92 -4.37
N ARG A 90 18.24 -34.80 -5.01
CA ARG A 90 19.21 -33.83 -5.57
C ARG A 90 19.65 -32.77 -4.56
N GLY A 91 19.07 -32.73 -3.36
CA GLY A 91 19.35 -31.70 -2.36
C GLY A 91 18.88 -30.29 -2.77
N GLU A 92 17.86 -30.20 -3.63
CA GLU A 92 17.26 -28.96 -4.14
C GLU A 92 16.28 -28.36 -3.11
N ARG A 93 16.82 -27.84 -2.00
CA ARG A 93 16.04 -27.40 -0.83
C ARG A 93 14.97 -26.35 -1.14
N PHE A 94 15.24 -25.42 -2.04
CA PHE A 94 14.24 -24.43 -2.47
C PHE A 94 13.01 -25.11 -3.07
N TRP A 95 13.23 -26.03 -4.01
CA TRP A 95 12.15 -26.77 -4.65
C TRP A 95 11.45 -27.75 -3.70
N GLU A 96 12.18 -28.31 -2.73
CA GLU A 96 11.59 -29.12 -1.65
C GLU A 96 10.54 -28.31 -0.86
N ALA A 97 10.88 -27.09 -0.43
CA ALA A 97 9.96 -26.22 0.30
C ALA A 97 8.73 -25.81 -0.52
N VAL A 98 8.93 -25.44 -1.79
CA VAL A 98 7.86 -25.10 -2.73
C VAL A 98 6.90 -26.27 -2.92
N THR A 99 7.46 -27.47 -3.13
CA THR A 99 6.67 -28.69 -3.33
C THR A 99 5.89 -29.05 -2.08
N LEU A 100 6.49 -28.96 -0.89
CA LEU A 100 5.82 -29.19 0.38
C LEU A 100 4.67 -28.19 0.64
N ASN A 101 4.85 -26.91 0.29
CA ASN A 101 3.75 -25.93 0.34
C ASN A 101 2.60 -26.36 -0.59
N ASN A 102 2.89 -26.79 -1.82
CA ASN A 102 1.87 -27.25 -2.76
C ASN A 102 1.18 -28.53 -2.26
N ILE A 103 1.91 -29.49 -1.69
CA ILE A 103 1.35 -30.71 -1.08
C ILE A 103 0.41 -30.35 0.08
N GLY A 104 0.86 -29.44 0.96
CA GLY A 104 0.04 -28.93 2.06
C GLY A 104 -1.29 -28.35 1.57
N ARG A 105 -1.26 -27.64 0.44
CA ARG A 105 -2.48 -27.12 -0.21
C ARG A 105 -3.39 -28.21 -0.72
N ILE A 106 -2.85 -29.28 -1.32
CA ILE A 106 -3.67 -30.42 -1.77
C ILE A 106 -4.33 -31.11 -0.58
N TYR A 107 -3.58 -31.40 0.49
CA TYR A 107 -4.17 -31.99 1.69
C TYR A 107 -5.22 -31.07 2.30
N GLN A 108 -4.98 -29.76 2.37
CA GLN A 108 -5.97 -28.80 2.85
C GLN A 108 -7.28 -28.86 2.02
N LYS A 109 -7.20 -28.90 0.68
CA LYS A 109 -8.37 -29.07 -0.20
C LYS A 109 -9.12 -30.38 0.04
N GLN A 110 -8.42 -31.42 0.50
CA GLN A 110 -9.00 -32.71 0.89
C GLN A 110 -9.56 -32.72 2.34
N ALA A 111 -9.59 -31.57 3.03
CA ALA A 111 -9.84 -31.47 4.49
C ALA A 111 -8.83 -32.27 5.36
N ASN A 112 -7.71 -32.61 4.74
CA ASN A 112 -6.48 -33.22 5.24
C ASN A 112 -5.70 -32.39 6.27
N TYR A 113 -6.31 -31.81 7.30
CA TYR A 113 -5.67 -30.70 8.03
C TYR A 113 -4.37 -31.06 8.77
N SER A 114 -4.25 -32.28 9.29
CA SER A 114 -3.03 -32.72 9.98
C SER A 114 -1.85 -32.81 9.02
N GLN A 115 -2.05 -33.49 7.89
CA GLN A 115 -1.01 -33.64 6.86
C GLN A 115 -0.73 -32.32 6.12
N ALA A 116 -1.73 -31.44 5.98
CA ALA A 116 -1.53 -30.09 5.48
C ALA A 116 -0.61 -29.28 6.40
N LEU A 117 -0.90 -29.27 7.72
CA LEU A 117 -0.11 -28.55 8.70
C LEU A 117 1.33 -29.07 8.74
N GLN A 118 1.51 -30.39 8.73
CA GLN A 118 2.83 -31.00 8.68
C GLN A 118 3.62 -30.54 7.45
N SER A 119 3.03 -30.63 6.26
CA SER A 119 3.69 -30.24 5.01
C SER A 119 4.09 -28.76 4.99
N TYR A 120 3.18 -27.88 5.44
CA TYR A 120 3.49 -26.45 5.56
C TYR A 120 4.59 -26.18 6.60
N GLN A 121 4.62 -26.91 7.72
CA GLN A 121 5.65 -26.73 8.73
C GLN A 121 7.01 -27.24 8.29
N GLU A 122 7.07 -28.34 7.56
CA GLU A 122 8.30 -28.80 6.93
C GLU A 122 8.81 -27.73 5.95
N ALA A 123 7.96 -27.21 5.06
CA ALA A 123 8.31 -26.09 4.18
C ALA A 123 8.79 -24.85 4.97
N LEU A 124 8.16 -24.54 6.11
CA LEU A 124 8.53 -23.41 6.97
C LEU A 124 9.96 -23.53 7.49
N LEU A 125 10.36 -24.73 7.93
CA LEU A 125 11.70 -24.99 8.42
C LEU A 125 12.75 -24.80 7.31
N ILE A 126 12.47 -25.30 6.11
CA ILE A 126 13.36 -25.16 4.95
C ILE A 126 13.48 -23.68 4.54
N ASN A 127 12.36 -22.97 4.42
CA ASN A 127 12.37 -21.55 4.07
C ASN A 127 13.12 -20.71 5.12
N ARG A 128 13.10 -21.12 6.40
CA ARG A 128 13.91 -20.51 7.46
C ARG A 128 15.40 -20.83 7.31
N GLU A 129 15.75 -22.06 6.94
CA GLU A 129 17.13 -22.48 6.64
C GLU A 129 17.73 -21.66 5.49
N LEU A 130 16.94 -21.44 4.43
CA LEU A 130 17.32 -20.65 3.26
C LEU A 130 17.34 -19.15 3.50
N GLY A 131 16.70 -18.67 4.57
CA GLY A 131 16.51 -17.24 4.82
C GLY A 131 15.56 -16.56 3.82
N ASP A 132 14.73 -17.33 3.10
CA ASP A 132 13.79 -16.82 2.11
C ASP A 132 12.56 -16.22 2.79
N ARG A 133 12.60 -14.90 3.01
CA ARG A 133 11.52 -14.15 3.67
C ARG A 133 10.23 -14.15 2.86
N VAL A 134 10.31 -14.19 1.53
CA VAL A 134 9.14 -14.19 0.67
C VAL A 134 8.40 -15.51 0.85
N GLN A 135 9.10 -16.63 0.70
CA GLN A 135 8.53 -17.96 0.87
C GLN A 135 8.08 -18.24 2.31
N LEU A 136 8.83 -17.76 3.31
CA LEU A 136 8.39 -17.79 4.72
C LEU A 136 7.03 -17.10 4.89
N GLY A 137 6.87 -15.89 4.33
CA GLY A 137 5.61 -15.15 4.42
C GLY A 137 4.43 -15.95 3.87
N LYS A 138 4.61 -16.61 2.73
CA LYS A 138 3.58 -17.44 2.09
C LYS A 138 3.25 -18.68 2.89
N THR A 139 4.26 -19.40 3.38
CA THR A 139 4.03 -20.56 4.25
C THR A 139 3.24 -20.15 5.50
N TYR A 140 3.58 -19.01 6.11
CA TYR A 140 2.80 -18.47 7.23
C TYR A 140 1.36 -18.11 6.83
N SER A 141 1.14 -17.54 5.65
CA SER A 141 -0.20 -17.28 5.13
C SER A 141 -1.02 -18.56 4.97
N ASN A 142 -0.41 -19.63 4.43
CA ASN A 142 -1.06 -20.92 4.27
C ASN A 142 -1.42 -21.57 5.61
N ILE A 143 -0.52 -21.50 6.59
CA ILE A 143 -0.80 -21.97 7.96
C ILE A 143 -1.92 -21.14 8.60
N GLY A 144 -1.88 -19.81 8.44
CA GLY A 144 -2.94 -18.92 8.94
C GLY A 144 -4.30 -19.27 8.36
N TYR A 145 -4.38 -19.52 7.05
CA TYR A 145 -5.60 -19.97 6.38
C TYR A 145 -6.06 -21.34 6.88
N LEU A 146 -5.14 -22.27 7.08
CA LEU A 146 -5.46 -23.60 7.61
C LEU A 146 -6.07 -23.52 9.03
N PHE A 147 -5.57 -22.65 9.90
CA PHE A 147 -6.18 -22.42 11.21
C PHE A 147 -7.53 -21.70 11.12
N ASP A 148 -7.69 -20.82 10.13
CA ASP A 148 -8.92 -20.07 9.91
C ASP A 148 -10.10 -20.99 9.55
N ILE A 149 -9.91 -21.88 8.55
CA ILE A 149 -10.95 -22.85 8.15
C ILE A 149 -11.27 -23.89 9.24
N GLN A 150 -10.39 -24.01 10.24
CA GLN A 150 -10.59 -24.83 11.44
C GLN A 150 -11.21 -24.04 12.62
N ASN A 151 -11.64 -22.80 12.41
CA ASN A 151 -12.20 -21.92 13.42
C ASN A 151 -11.26 -21.67 14.62
N GLN A 152 -9.96 -21.52 14.36
CA GLN A 152 -8.94 -21.14 15.34
C GLN A 152 -8.42 -19.72 15.08
N PRO A 153 -9.23 -18.67 15.35
CA PRO A 153 -8.98 -17.31 14.87
C PRO A 153 -7.72 -16.68 15.44
N GLU A 154 -7.36 -16.95 16.70
CA GLU A 154 -6.16 -16.37 17.32
C GLU A 154 -4.87 -16.90 16.70
N LEU A 155 -4.81 -18.21 16.43
CA LEU A 155 -3.68 -18.80 15.73
C LEU A 155 -3.63 -18.32 14.28
N ALA A 156 -4.79 -18.19 13.61
CA ALA A 156 -4.85 -17.62 12.28
C ALA A 156 -4.29 -16.19 12.24
N ILE A 157 -4.71 -15.31 13.17
CA ILE A 157 -4.17 -13.95 13.31
C ILE A 157 -2.67 -13.98 13.55
N PHE A 158 -2.19 -14.79 14.49
CA PHE A 158 -0.76 -14.91 14.79
C PHE A 158 0.06 -15.25 13.55
N PHE A 159 -0.35 -16.25 12.76
CA PHE A 159 0.36 -16.64 11.55
C PHE A 159 0.22 -15.64 10.42
N TYR A 160 -0.94 -14.99 10.26
CA TYR A 160 -1.10 -13.89 9.29
C TYR A 160 -0.23 -12.67 9.64
N LYS A 161 -0.05 -12.34 10.92
CA LYS A 161 0.92 -11.32 11.35
C LYS A 161 2.34 -11.69 10.92
N HIS A 162 2.73 -12.95 11.10
CA HIS A 162 4.04 -13.44 10.67
C HIS A 162 4.22 -13.42 9.15
N CYS A 163 3.16 -13.65 8.36
CA CYS A 163 3.17 -13.42 6.91
C CYS A 163 3.54 -11.97 6.60
N LEU A 164 2.77 -11.03 7.15
CA LEU A 164 2.95 -9.60 6.95
C LEU A 164 4.35 -9.13 7.39
N ILE A 165 4.82 -9.52 8.59
CA ILE A 165 6.17 -9.15 9.07
C ILE A 165 7.27 -9.59 8.09
N ASN A 166 7.23 -10.83 7.61
CA ASN A 166 8.26 -11.32 6.70
C ASN A 166 8.18 -10.65 5.32
N ARG A 167 6.96 -10.40 4.82
CA ARG A 167 6.74 -9.67 3.57
C ARG A 167 7.28 -8.23 3.66
N GLU A 168 7.00 -7.53 4.74
CA GLU A 168 7.48 -6.16 4.95
C GLU A 168 9.01 -6.07 5.09
N ILE A 169 9.64 -7.06 5.74
CA ILE A 169 11.11 -7.16 5.79
C ILE A 169 11.68 -7.43 4.40
N ALA A 170 11.07 -8.34 3.63
CA ALA A 170 11.50 -8.63 2.26
C ALA A 170 11.41 -7.39 1.35
N ARG A 171 10.41 -6.53 1.57
CA ARG A 171 10.22 -5.29 0.81
C ARG A 171 11.33 -4.26 1.03
N LEU A 172 12.18 -4.40 2.06
CA LEU A 172 13.41 -3.59 2.16
C LEU A 172 14.37 -3.81 0.98
N ASN A 173 14.25 -4.94 0.28
CA ASN A 173 14.94 -5.22 -0.97
C ASN A 173 13.91 -5.66 -2.04
N PRO A 174 13.18 -4.72 -2.68
CA PRO A 174 12.04 -5.05 -3.54
C PRO A 174 12.40 -5.95 -4.74
N ALA A 175 13.66 -5.99 -5.16
CA ALA A 175 14.12 -6.91 -6.21
C ALA A 175 13.80 -8.38 -5.91
N VAL A 176 13.77 -8.79 -4.63
CA VAL A 176 13.43 -10.17 -4.24
C VAL A 176 11.95 -10.51 -4.46
N LEU A 177 11.07 -9.50 -4.56
CA LEU A 177 9.64 -9.68 -4.78
C LEU A 177 9.30 -9.90 -6.26
N SER A 178 10.15 -9.38 -7.15
CA SER A 178 9.98 -9.46 -8.61
C SER A 178 10.28 -10.84 -9.22
N ALA A 179 10.88 -11.75 -8.46
CA ALA A 179 11.16 -13.11 -8.93
C ALA A 179 9.85 -13.88 -9.18
N PRO A 180 9.71 -14.62 -10.31
CA PRO A 180 8.60 -15.53 -10.53
C PRO A 180 8.45 -16.48 -9.35
N GLN A 181 7.24 -16.57 -8.83
CA GLN A 181 6.93 -17.33 -7.63
C GLN A 181 6.39 -18.70 -8.03
N PRO A 182 7.09 -19.80 -7.71
CA PRO A 182 6.77 -21.13 -8.24
C PRO A 182 5.67 -21.90 -7.45
N ASP A 183 5.25 -21.38 -6.31
CA ASP A 183 4.20 -21.92 -5.46
C ASP A 183 2.87 -21.16 -5.65
N ALA A 184 1.75 -21.89 -5.68
CA ALA A 184 0.44 -21.26 -5.77
C ALA A 184 -0.10 -20.84 -4.40
N TYR A 185 -0.70 -19.65 -4.36
CA TYR A 185 -1.33 -19.07 -3.19
C TYR A 185 -2.72 -19.65 -2.96
N ASN A 186 -3.07 -19.96 -1.70
CA ASN A 186 -4.48 -20.11 -1.32
C ASN A 186 -5.21 -18.77 -1.31
N VAL A 187 -4.52 -17.73 -0.85
CA VAL A 187 -4.94 -16.33 -0.78
C VAL A 187 -3.73 -15.47 -1.12
N THR A 188 -3.91 -14.46 -1.97
CA THR A 188 -2.85 -13.49 -2.29
C THR A 188 -2.39 -12.74 -1.05
N VAL A 189 -1.19 -12.15 -1.07
CA VAL A 189 -0.66 -11.39 0.08
C VAL A 189 -1.59 -10.22 0.46
N ALA A 190 -2.13 -9.49 -0.52
CA ALA A 190 -3.12 -8.45 -0.28
C ALA A 190 -4.39 -9.00 0.39
N GLN A 191 -4.88 -10.17 -0.05
CA GLN A 191 -6.00 -10.85 0.62
C GLN A 191 -5.63 -11.23 2.06
N THR A 192 -4.42 -11.71 2.33
CA THR A 192 -3.95 -12.01 3.69
C THR A 192 -4.02 -10.79 4.60
N TYR A 193 -3.58 -9.63 4.12
CA TYR A 193 -3.60 -8.38 4.90
C TYR A 193 -5.03 -7.90 5.15
N ARG A 194 -5.92 -8.06 4.17
CA ARG A 194 -7.36 -7.77 4.29
C ARG A 194 -8.04 -8.69 5.29
N ILE A 195 -7.79 -10.00 5.21
CA ILE A 195 -8.30 -11.03 6.13
C ILE A 195 -7.81 -10.76 7.55
N LEU A 196 -6.54 -10.40 7.71
CA LEU A 196 -5.98 -10.02 9.01
C LEU A 196 -6.71 -8.80 9.59
N GLY A 197 -6.90 -7.75 8.78
CA GLY A 197 -7.66 -6.56 9.17
C GLY A 197 -9.09 -6.90 9.60
N GLU A 198 -9.81 -7.69 8.81
CA GLU A 198 -11.16 -8.17 9.15
C GLU A 198 -11.21 -8.90 10.50
N LYS A 199 -10.29 -9.84 10.73
CA LYS A 199 -10.27 -10.63 11.96
C LYS A 199 -9.98 -9.77 13.18
N LEU A 200 -9.01 -8.87 13.07
CA LEU A 200 -8.66 -7.94 14.13
C LEU A 200 -9.85 -7.03 14.47
N LEU A 201 -10.56 -6.49 13.47
CA LEU A 201 -11.77 -5.69 13.68
C LEU A 201 -12.91 -6.48 14.35
N LYS A 202 -13.15 -7.73 13.94
CA LYS A 202 -14.15 -8.61 14.60
C LYS A 202 -13.83 -8.84 16.08
N GLN A 203 -12.56 -8.76 16.47
CA GLN A 203 -12.11 -8.89 17.84
C GLN A 203 -12.01 -7.56 18.60
N GLY A 204 -12.32 -6.43 17.97
CA GLY A 204 -12.15 -5.10 18.57
C GLY A 204 -10.70 -4.61 18.63
N ARG A 205 -9.77 -5.29 17.96
CA ARG A 205 -8.34 -4.95 17.88
C ARG A 205 -8.10 -3.86 16.83
N VAL A 206 -8.77 -2.71 16.98
CA VAL A 206 -8.88 -1.67 15.95
C VAL A 206 -7.52 -1.08 15.55
N VAL A 207 -6.63 -0.86 16.52
CA VAL A 207 -5.30 -0.27 16.26
C VAL A 207 -4.43 -1.20 15.42
N GLU A 208 -4.47 -2.51 15.71
CA GLU A 208 -3.76 -3.51 14.93
C GLU A 208 -4.36 -3.67 13.53
N ALA A 209 -5.69 -3.64 13.42
CA ALA A 209 -6.39 -3.70 12.13
C ALA A 209 -6.01 -2.51 11.24
N GLN A 210 -6.01 -1.30 11.80
CA GLN A 210 -5.59 -0.08 11.12
C GLN A 210 -4.19 -0.23 10.54
N ARG A 211 -3.26 -0.81 11.31
CA ARG A 211 -1.91 -1.07 10.82
C ARG A 211 -1.87 -2.06 9.66
N SER A 212 -2.68 -3.12 9.71
CA SER A 212 -2.84 -4.06 8.59
C SER A 212 -3.38 -3.35 7.34
N MET A 213 -4.33 -2.43 7.51
CA MET A 213 -4.93 -1.65 6.42
C MET A 213 -3.97 -0.64 5.79
N ASP A 214 -3.06 -0.04 6.56
CA ASP A 214 -1.98 0.80 6.02
C ASP A 214 -1.07 -0.01 5.11
N LEU A 215 -0.63 -1.17 5.59
CA LEU A 215 0.30 -2.03 4.88
C LEU A 215 -0.38 -2.71 3.68
N LEU A 216 -1.70 -2.91 3.72
CA LEU A 216 -2.47 -3.41 2.58
C LEU A 216 -2.33 -2.46 1.39
N LYS A 217 -2.44 -1.14 1.62
CA LYS A 217 -2.26 -0.15 0.56
C LYS A 217 -0.86 -0.19 -0.04
N VAL A 218 0.18 -0.44 0.78
CA VAL A 218 1.55 -0.60 0.28
C VAL A 218 1.70 -1.88 -0.53
N GLU A 219 1.07 -2.97 -0.11
CA GLU A 219 1.10 -4.24 -0.85
C GLU A 219 0.34 -4.17 -2.18
N GLU A 220 -0.82 -3.50 -2.24
CA GLU A 220 -1.55 -3.26 -3.49
C GLU A 220 -0.72 -2.38 -4.45
N LEU A 221 -0.04 -1.36 -3.93
CA LEU A 221 0.93 -0.58 -4.69
C LEU A 221 2.08 -1.43 -5.22
N GLU A 222 2.65 -2.33 -4.41
CA GLU A 222 3.69 -3.25 -4.86
C GLU A 222 3.17 -4.23 -5.93
N GLY A 223 1.95 -4.74 -5.79
CA GLY A 223 1.32 -5.60 -6.79
C GLY A 223 1.20 -4.91 -8.16
N PHE A 224 0.81 -3.63 -8.15
CA PHE A 224 0.63 -2.84 -9.37
C PHE A 224 1.94 -2.29 -9.94
N LEU A 225 2.77 -1.65 -9.11
CA LEU A 225 4.01 -0.96 -9.51
C LEU A 225 5.27 -1.81 -9.42
N GLN A 226 5.24 -3.03 -8.88
CA GLN A 226 6.33 -4.04 -8.84
C GLN A 226 7.75 -3.50 -8.50
N ASN A 227 7.83 -2.43 -7.71
CA ASN A 227 9.08 -1.78 -7.29
C ASN A 227 8.81 -0.70 -6.22
N VAL A 228 7.97 -1.03 -5.25
CA VAL A 228 7.58 -0.19 -4.12
C VAL A 228 8.45 -0.60 -2.94
N PRO A 229 9.50 0.16 -2.61
CA PRO A 229 10.37 -0.21 -1.51
C PRO A 229 9.65 -0.08 -0.16
N GLY A 230 9.96 -1.01 0.73
CA GLY A 230 9.68 -0.86 2.16
C GLY A 230 10.64 0.14 2.79
N ASN A 231 10.31 0.58 4.00
CA ASN A 231 11.19 1.41 4.81
C ASN A 231 11.24 0.88 6.25
N GLN A 232 12.04 1.50 7.11
CA GLN A 232 12.16 1.07 8.51
C GLN A 232 10.80 1.05 9.25
N ARG A 233 9.87 1.93 8.90
CA ARG A 233 8.52 1.95 9.49
C ARG A 233 7.68 0.80 8.98
N THR A 234 7.66 0.51 7.69
CA THR A 234 6.89 -0.63 7.16
C THR A 234 7.49 -1.96 7.59
N ALA A 235 8.83 -2.08 7.66
CA ALA A 235 9.56 -3.27 8.12
C ALA A 235 9.33 -3.64 9.59
N LYS A 236 8.90 -2.69 10.44
CA LYS A 236 8.38 -3.01 11.78
C LYS A 236 7.14 -3.92 11.70
N GLY A 237 6.47 -3.98 10.55
CA GLY A 237 5.31 -4.81 10.28
C GLY A 237 4.14 -4.45 11.18
N ILE A 238 3.58 -5.48 11.81
CA ILE A 238 2.56 -5.40 12.84
C ILE A 238 3.14 -5.91 14.15
N GLU A 239 2.83 -5.25 15.26
CA GLU A 239 3.40 -5.63 16.55
C GLU A 239 2.87 -6.99 17.03
N ILE A 240 3.76 -7.75 17.67
CA ILE A 240 3.43 -9.01 18.34
C ILE A 240 3.08 -8.66 19.78
N ALA A 241 1.82 -8.88 20.14
CA ALA A 241 1.29 -8.54 21.46
C ALA A 241 2.07 -9.30 22.55
N PRO A 242 2.16 -8.76 23.78
CA PRO A 242 2.85 -9.42 24.89
C PRO A 242 2.44 -10.89 25.09
N GLN A 243 1.16 -11.20 24.92
CA GLN A 243 0.56 -12.53 25.05
C GLN A 243 0.95 -13.48 23.89
N GLU A 244 1.39 -12.94 22.75
CA GLU A 244 1.87 -13.71 21.60
C GLU A 244 3.40 -13.96 21.68
N LYS A 245 4.13 -13.28 22.59
CA LYS A 245 5.61 -13.33 22.65
C LYS A 245 6.15 -14.71 22.97
N GLU A 246 5.53 -15.44 23.91
CA GLU A 246 5.98 -16.80 24.26
C GLU A 246 5.82 -17.76 23.08
N ILE A 247 4.71 -17.67 22.36
CA ILE A 247 4.43 -18.47 21.17
C ILE A 247 5.46 -18.16 20.08
N LYS A 248 5.75 -16.87 19.85
CA LYS A 248 6.80 -16.43 18.92
C LYS A 248 8.18 -16.95 19.32
N GLN A 249 8.55 -16.86 20.60
CA GLN A 249 9.83 -17.39 21.09
C GLN A 249 9.93 -18.89 20.86
N LYS A 250 8.85 -19.64 21.12
CA LYS A 250 8.83 -21.09 20.90
C LYS A 250 8.92 -21.46 19.42
N LEU A 251 8.23 -20.72 18.55
CA LEU A 251 8.33 -20.84 17.11
C LEU A 251 9.76 -20.56 16.63
N GLU A 252 10.39 -19.51 17.14
CA GLU A 252 11.77 -19.14 16.80
C GLU A 252 12.78 -20.18 17.27
N GLN A 253 12.65 -20.67 18.50
CA GLN A 253 13.51 -21.72 19.05
C GLN A 253 13.39 -23.02 18.24
N THR A 254 12.16 -23.46 17.96
CA THR A 254 11.91 -24.68 17.16
C THR A 254 12.52 -24.52 15.78
N GLY A 255 12.33 -23.37 15.14
CA GLY A 255 12.90 -23.07 13.85
C GLY A 255 14.43 -23.08 13.87
N ASN A 256 15.07 -22.46 14.86
CA ASN A 256 16.53 -22.41 14.95
C ASN A 256 17.14 -23.81 15.13
N ASN A 257 16.58 -24.63 16.03
CA ASN A 257 17.02 -26.01 16.22
C ASN A 257 16.89 -26.84 14.93
N ALA A 258 15.79 -26.65 14.20
CA ALA A 258 15.55 -27.34 12.94
C ALA A 258 16.51 -26.89 11.82
N VAL A 259 16.91 -25.61 11.79
CA VAL A 259 17.90 -25.07 10.84
C VAL A 259 19.26 -25.73 11.04
N GLU A 260 19.68 -25.99 12.29
CA GLU A 260 20.93 -26.71 12.57
C GLU A 260 20.91 -28.12 11.96
N LEU A 261 19.82 -28.88 12.19
CA LEU A 261 19.62 -30.20 11.60
C LEU A 261 19.52 -30.13 10.06
N GLY A 262 18.86 -29.10 9.54
CA GLY A 262 18.65 -28.89 8.11
C GLY A 262 19.95 -28.69 7.33
N LYS A 263 20.90 -27.93 7.89
CA LYS A 263 22.23 -27.72 7.26
C LYS A 263 23.00 -29.02 7.08
N GLU A 264 22.97 -29.89 8.09
CA GLU A 264 23.60 -31.21 8.00
C GLU A 264 22.89 -32.09 6.96
N LEU A 265 21.55 -32.11 7.01
CA LEU A 265 20.71 -32.86 6.07
C LEU A 265 20.96 -32.44 4.62
N THR A 266 21.04 -31.13 4.35
CA THR A 266 21.34 -30.56 3.04
C THR A 266 22.72 -31.00 2.54
N THR A 267 23.72 -31.07 3.43
CA THR A 267 25.07 -31.52 3.08
C THR A 267 25.07 -32.99 2.67
N LEU A 268 24.39 -33.84 3.44
CA LEU A 268 24.30 -35.27 3.16
C LEU A 268 23.49 -35.58 1.90
N ARG A 269 22.40 -34.83 1.65
CA ARG A 269 21.53 -35.04 0.48
C ARG A 269 22.18 -34.62 -0.85
N LYS A 270 23.19 -33.75 -0.85
CA LYS A 270 23.98 -33.42 -2.05
C LYS A 270 24.83 -34.61 -2.56
N ILE A 271 25.09 -35.59 -1.71
CA ILE A 271 25.74 -36.84 -2.13
C ILE A 271 24.68 -37.65 -2.89
N PRO A 272 24.95 -38.09 -4.14
CA PRO A 272 24.01 -38.92 -4.89
C PRO A 272 23.58 -40.16 -4.10
N PRO A 273 22.28 -40.55 -4.09
CA PRO A 273 21.77 -41.65 -3.28
C PRO A 273 22.56 -42.96 -3.36
N GLU A 274 23.08 -43.27 -4.56
CA GLU A 274 23.90 -44.45 -4.86
C GLU A 274 25.32 -44.39 -4.28
N GLN A 275 25.81 -43.20 -3.92
CA GLN A 275 27.14 -42.96 -3.36
C GLN A 275 27.13 -42.79 -1.82
N ARG A 276 25.95 -42.77 -1.20
CA ARG A 276 25.82 -42.61 0.27
C ARG A 276 26.20 -43.92 0.98
N SER A 277 27.12 -43.83 1.94
CA SER A 277 27.45 -44.92 2.88
C SER A 277 26.23 -45.30 3.75
N PRO A 278 26.20 -46.54 4.32
CA PRO A 278 25.16 -46.94 5.26
C PRO A 278 24.99 -45.98 6.43
N GLU A 279 26.09 -45.45 6.98
CA GLU A 279 26.09 -44.49 8.09
C GLU A 279 25.47 -43.15 7.70
N GLN A 280 25.76 -42.66 6.48
CA GLN A 280 25.15 -41.43 5.96
C GLN A 280 23.64 -41.61 5.73
N LYS A 281 23.20 -42.76 5.22
CA LYS A 281 21.77 -43.06 5.04
C LYS A 281 21.05 -43.08 6.39
N GLN A 282 21.63 -43.76 7.38
CA GLN A 282 21.10 -43.79 8.75
C GLN A 282 21.06 -42.39 9.38
N ARG A 283 22.09 -41.57 9.15
CA ARG A 283 22.13 -40.20 9.66
C ARG A 283 21.06 -39.31 9.03
N ILE A 284 20.82 -39.42 7.73
CA ILE A 284 19.71 -38.71 7.05
C ILE A 284 18.37 -39.07 7.70
N GLU A 285 18.10 -40.36 7.92
CA GLU A 285 16.86 -40.82 8.56
C GLU A 285 16.71 -40.25 9.98
N GLN A 286 17.78 -40.29 10.78
CA GLN A 286 17.80 -39.71 12.13
C GLN A 286 17.52 -38.19 12.13
N LEU A 287 18.11 -37.45 11.19
CA LEU A 287 17.90 -36.01 11.05
C LEU A 287 16.44 -35.68 10.69
N VAL A 288 15.87 -36.43 9.74
CA VAL A 288 14.46 -36.28 9.33
C VAL A 288 13.52 -36.58 10.49
N LEU A 289 13.72 -37.71 11.20
CA LEU A 289 12.92 -38.06 12.38
C LEU A 289 13.06 -37.01 13.49
N SER A 290 14.25 -36.46 13.69
CA SER A 290 14.48 -35.39 14.68
C SER A 290 13.72 -34.11 14.31
N GLN A 291 13.69 -33.72 13.04
CA GLN A 291 12.89 -32.58 12.57
C GLN A 291 11.39 -32.82 12.77
N GLN A 292 10.90 -34.02 12.44
CA GLN A 292 9.49 -34.38 12.66
C GLN A 292 9.12 -34.34 14.16
N GLN A 293 9.98 -34.83 15.04
CA GLN A 293 9.77 -34.75 16.48
C GLN A 293 9.75 -33.32 17.02
N LEU A 294 10.61 -32.43 16.49
CA LEU A 294 10.59 -31.00 16.85
C LEU A 294 9.24 -30.36 16.46
N LEU A 295 8.75 -30.62 15.25
CA LEU A 295 7.45 -30.13 14.79
C LEU A 295 6.29 -30.69 15.61
N ALA A 296 6.31 -31.99 15.92
CA ALA A 296 5.30 -32.62 16.76
C ALA A 296 5.23 -31.97 18.16
N LYS A 297 6.39 -31.72 18.79
CA LYS A 297 6.47 -31.01 20.09
C LYS A 297 5.92 -29.59 19.99
N PHE A 298 6.22 -28.86 18.92
CA PHE A 298 5.68 -27.52 18.69
C PHE A 298 4.16 -27.54 18.50
N ASN A 299 3.62 -28.51 17.76
CA ASN A 299 2.19 -28.69 17.59
C ASN A 299 1.47 -29.02 18.89
N SER A 300 2.04 -29.89 19.72
CA SER A 300 1.51 -30.16 21.06
C SER A 300 1.51 -28.91 21.94
N PHE A 301 2.55 -28.06 21.83
CA PHE A 301 2.59 -26.77 22.52
C PHE A 301 1.48 -25.82 22.04
N LEU A 302 1.32 -25.64 20.72
CA LEU A 302 0.25 -24.79 20.17
C LEU A 302 -1.14 -25.27 20.57
N ALA A 303 -1.34 -26.59 20.64
CA ALA A 303 -2.60 -27.20 21.04
C ALA A 303 -2.85 -27.16 22.56
N SER A 304 -1.87 -26.74 23.36
CA SER A 304 -1.95 -26.79 24.82
C SER A 304 -3.05 -25.87 25.38
N PRO A 305 -3.70 -26.26 26.49
CA PRO A 305 -4.71 -25.41 27.15
C PRO A 305 -4.16 -24.04 27.56
N ALA A 306 -2.88 -23.97 27.95
CA ALA A 306 -2.23 -22.72 28.34
C ALA A 306 -2.16 -21.73 27.17
N VAL A 307 -1.69 -22.17 26.00
CA VAL A 307 -1.63 -21.34 24.79
C VAL A 307 -3.03 -20.89 24.36
N LYS A 308 -4.00 -21.82 24.37
CA LYS A 308 -5.40 -21.49 24.04
C LYS A 308 -5.98 -20.44 24.99
N ALA A 309 -5.76 -20.58 26.30
CA ALA A 309 -6.24 -19.63 27.31
C ALA A 309 -5.57 -18.26 27.16
N GLN A 310 -4.25 -18.22 26.94
CA GLN A 310 -3.47 -16.99 26.75
C GLN A 310 -3.93 -16.21 25.52
N LEU A 311 -4.16 -16.90 24.41
CA LEU A 311 -4.68 -16.31 23.17
C LEU A 311 -6.14 -15.85 23.31
N GLN A 312 -6.99 -16.62 24.01
CA GLN A 312 -8.36 -16.18 24.28
C GLN A 312 -8.40 -14.92 25.15
N GLN A 313 -7.52 -14.81 26.15
CA GLN A 313 -7.40 -13.63 27.00
C GLN A 313 -6.99 -12.39 26.19
N LEU A 314 -6.18 -12.53 25.14
CA LEU A 314 -5.82 -11.43 24.23
C LEU A 314 -7.06 -10.80 23.58
N SER A 315 -7.98 -11.62 23.08
CA SER A 315 -9.24 -11.13 22.48
C SER A 315 -10.14 -10.35 23.45
N VAL A 316 -10.05 -10.67 24.75
CA VAL A 316 -10.84 -10.03 25.81
C VAL A 316 -10.17 -8.74 26.28
N THR A 317 -8.86 -8.77 26.51
CA THR A 317 -8.06 -7.63 26.98
C THR A 317 -7.92 -6.56 25.92
N ALA A 318 -7.70 -6.93 24.65
CA ALA A 318 -7.55 -5.97 23.55
C ALA A 318 -8.83 -5.20 23.20
N LYS A 319 -10.01 -5.63 23.70
CA LYS A 319 -11.25 -4.84 23.63
C LYS A 319 -11.30 -3.70 24.65
N GLY A 320 -10.54 -3.79 25.74
CA GLY A 320 -10.51 -2.82 26.83
C GLY A 320 -9.23 -2.01 26.93
N GLU A 321 -8.11 -2.54 26.43
CA GLU A 321 -6.82 -1.84 26.40
C GLU A 321 -6.55 -1.27 25.01
N ASN A 322 -6.30 0.04 24.94
CA ASN A 322 -5.64 0.61 23.77
C ASN A 322 -4.21 0.06 23.75
N LEU A 323 -3.97 -0.96 22.93
CA LEU A 323 -2.63 -1.39 22.61
C LEU A 323 -1.85 -0.16 22.13
N ASP A 324 -0.85 0.24 22.91
CA ASP A 324 -0.02 1.39 22.62
C ASP A 324 0.93 1.07 21.46
N LEU A 325 0.50 1.35 20.23
CA LEU A 325 1.34 1.17 19.05
C LEU A 325 2.01 2.50 18.70
N ALA A 326 3.34 2.54 18.69
CA ALA A 326 4.11 3.72 18.30
C ALA A 326 3.65 4.29 16.95
N SER A 327 3.23 3.43 16.00
CA SER A 327 2.76 3.85 14.69
C SER A 327 1.45 4.64 14.72
N ILE A 328 0.51 4.32 15.62
CA ILE A 328 -0.75 5.07 15.74
C ILE A 328 -0.52 6.41 16.44
N ASN A 329 0.37 6.45 17.43
CA ASN A 329 0.71 7.70 18.11
C ASN A 329 1.40 8.67 17.17
N GLU A 330 2.36 8.19 16.36
CA GLU A 330 2.97 9.01 15.30
C GLU A 330 1.91 9.60 14.36
N LEU A 331 0.88 8.83 14.00
CA LEU A 331 -0.19 9.28 13.11
C LEU A 331 -1.08 10.33 13.79
N ARG A 332 -1.49 10.09 15.04
CA ARG A 332 -2.30 11.01 15.84
C ARG A 332 -1.55 12.31 16.14
N ASP A 333 -0.28 12.23 16.48
CA ASP A 333 0.60 13.39 16.69
C ASP A 333 0.76 14.21 15.42
N ASN A 334 0.89 13.55 14.27
CA ASN A 334 0.92 14.24 12.98
C ASN A 334 -0.40 14.98 12.72
N LEU A 335 -1.55 14.35 12.98
CA LEU A 335 -2.86 14.98 12.85
C LEU A 335 -3.04 16.16 13.82
N ALA A 336 -2.53 16.05 15.06
CA ALA A 336 -2.62 17.09 16.09
C ALA A 336 -1.87 18.38 15.72
N ARG A 337 -0.82 18.27 14.90
CA ARG A 337 0.02 19.39 14.46
C ARG A 337 -0.50 20.09 13.21
N LEU A 338 -1.52 19.54 12.57
CA LEU A 338 -2.09 20.14 11.35
C LEU A 338 -2.78 21.48 11.66
N PRO A 339 -2.63 22.49 10.79
CA PRO A 339 -3.28 23.79 11.00
C PRO A 339 -4.81 23.69 10.92
N GLN A 340 -5.32 22.78 10.07
CA GLN A 340 -6.74 22.47 9.98
C GLN A 340 -7.06 21.21 10.78
N LYS A 341 -8.09 21.28 11.62
CA LYS A 341 -8.61 20.12 12.36
C LYS A 341 -9.03 19.04 11.38
N SER A 342 -8.31 17.91 11.42
CA SER A 342 -8.42 16.84 10.44
C SER A 342 -8.67 15.51 11.13
N ILE A 343 -9.46 14.65 10.47
CA ILE A 343 -9.57 13.23 10.84
C ILE A 343 -9.23 12.36 9.65
N LEU A 344 -8.87 11.10 9.94
CA LEU A 344 -8.54 10.11 8.94
C LEU A 344 -9.62 9.02 8.88
N ILE A 345 -10.12 8.74 7.69
CA ILE A 345 -11.18 7.74 7.44
C ILE A 345 -10.62 6.60 6.62
N TYR A 346 -10.72 5.39 7.16
CA TYR A 346 -10.26 4.13 6.60
C TYR A 346 -11.44 3.18 6.35
N PRO A 347 -11.99 3.16 5.14
CA PRO A 347 -12.85 2.06 4.73
C PRO A 347 -12.06 0.76 4.54
N LEU A 348 -12.67 -0.38 4.85
CA LEU A 348 -12.25 -1.72 4.46
C LEU A 348 -13.44 -2.44 3.84
N VAL A 349 -13.37 -2.70 2.53
CA VAL A 349 -14.39 -3.41 1.78
C VAL A 349 -14.19 -4.92 1.96
N LEU A 350 -15.10 -5.55 2.68
CA LEU A 350 -15.16 -7.01 2.88
C LEU A 350 -16.26 -7.62 2.02
N GLN A 351 -16.34 -8.95 2.01
CA GLN A 351 -17.35 -9.66 1.20
C GLN A 351 -18.78 -9.28 1.62
N ASP A 352 -19.05 -9.26 2.93
CA ASP A 352 -20.40 -9.10 3.49
C ASP A 352 -20.59 -7.80 4.32
N SER A 353 -19.55 -6.97 4.42
CA SER A 353 -19.61 -5.70 5.15
C SER A 353 -18.63 -4.66 4.61
N LEU A 354 -18.92 -3.41 4.94
CA LEU A 354 -17.96 -2.31 4.88
C LEU A 354 -17.59 -1.96 6.33
N GLU A 355 -16.30 -2.02 6.65
CA GLU A 355 -15.80 -1.58 7.96
C GLU A 355 -15.21 -0.17 7.83
N LEU A 356 -15.52 0.72 8.77
CA LEU A 356 -14.99 2.08 8.83
C LEU A 356 -14.15 2.22 10.08
N VAL A 357 -12.88 2.60 9.91
CA VAL A 357 -12.00 3.01 11.01
C VAL A 357 -11.76 4.51 10.92
N VAL A 358 -11.95 5.22 12.03
CA VAL A 358 -11.76 6.67 12.14
C VAL A 358 -10.68 6.96 13.16
N ILE A 359 -9.72 7.80 12.77
CA ILE A 359 -8.62 8.24 13.63
C ILE A 359 -8.72 9.75 13.78
N SER A 360 -8.72 10.21 15.02
CA SER A 360 -8.63 11.62 15.37
C SER A 360 -7.38 11.87 16.21
N PRO A 361 -6.91 13.13 16.35
CA PRO A 361 -5.77 13.44 17.18
C PRO A 361 -5.99 13.04 18.66
N GLU A 362 -7.18 13.34 19.19
CA GLU A 362 -7.45 13.32 20.63
C GLU A 362 -8.10 12.01 21.10
N SER A 363 -8.76 11.26 20.21
CA SER A 363 -9.46 10.02 20.56
C SER A 363 -8.70 8.76 20.13
N VAL A 364 -9.06 7.65 20.78
CA VAL A 364 -8.71 6.31 20.30
C VAL A 364 -9.34 6.06 18.93
N PRO A 365 -8.75 5.22 18.07
CA PRO A 365 -9.37 4.84 16.82
C PRO A 365 -10.74 4.20 17.05
N ILE A 366 -11.73 4.63 16.26
CA ILE A 366 -13.11 4.15 16.35
C ILE A 366 -13.39 3.24 15.18
N HIS A 367 -14.14 2.16 15.41
CA HIS A 367 -14.59 1.23 14.39
C HIS A 367 -16.12 1.21 14.29
N ARG A 368 -16.65 1.22 13.05
CA ARG A 368 -18.07 1.04 12.73
C ARG A 368 -18.21 0.00 11.63
N LYS A 369 -19.07 -0.98 11.85
CA LYS A 369 -19.48 -1.96 10.84
C LYS A 369 -20.73 -1.48 10.12
N VAL A 370 -20.72 -1.57 8.79
CA VAL A 370 -21.85 -1.25 7.93
C VAL A 370 -22.27 -2.50 7.17
N ALA A 371 -23.55 -2.87 7.29
CA ALA A 371 -24.11 -4.05 6.63
C ALA A 371 -24.39 -3.77 5.15
N VAL A 372 -23.38 -3.99 4.32
CA VAL A 372 -23.45 -3.91 2.85
C VAL A 372 -22.48 -4.91 2.25
N THR A 373 -22.93 -5.72 1.31
CA THR A 373 -22.03 -6.66 0.60
C THR A 373 -21.14 -5.92 -0.37
N ARG A 374 -19.95 -6.46 -0.69
CA ARG A 374 -19.07 -5.93 -1.73
C ARG A 374 -19.80 -5.74 -3.05
N ALA A 375 -20.64 -6.69 -3.43
CA ALA A 375 -21.40 -6.65 -4.68
C ALA A 375 -22.38 -5.46 -4.71
N GLN A 376 -23.12 -5.24 -3.62
CA GLN A 376 -24.04 -4.09 -3.52
C GLN A 376 -23.29 -2.75 -3.51
N LEU A 377 -22.15 -2.68 -2.80
CA LEU A 377 -21.33 -1.48 -2.75
C LEU A 377 -20.79 -1.13 -4.14
N ASN A 378 -20.17 -2.11 -4.82
CA ASN A 378 -19.60 -1.95 -6.16
C ASN A 378 -20.67 -1.56 -7.18
N GLN A 379 -21.84 -2.20 -7.14
CA GLN A 379 -22.96 -1.82 -8.02
C GLN A 379 -23.41 -0.37 -7.79
N THR A 380 -23.42 0.09 -6.54
CA THR A 380 -23.78 1.47 -6.19
C THR A 380 -22.69 2.45 -6.65
N ILE A 381 -21.41 2.09 -6.54
CA ILE A 381 -20.29 2.87 -7.05
C ILE A 381 -20.38 3.03 -8.57
N GLU A 382 -20.62 1.94 -9.31
CA GLU A 382 -20.80 1.97 -10.76
C GLU A 382 -21.98 2.88 -11.16
N ASN A 383 -23.11 2.76 -10.46
CA ASN A 383 -24.27 3.61 -10.67
C ASN A 383 -23.93 5.08 -10.37
N PHE A 384 -23.28 5.37 -9.24
CA PHE A 384 -22.89 6.72 -8.87
C PHE A 384 -21.99 7.36 -9.93
N ARG A 385 -20.97 6.63 -10.37
CA ARG A 385 -20.02 7.09 -11.38
C ARG A 385 -20.71 7.36 -12.72
N ARG A 386 -21.61 6.49 -13.15
CA ARG A 386 -22.38 6.68 -14.39
C ARG A 386 -23.24 7.96 -14.33
N GLU A 387 -23.94 8.19 -13.22
CA GLU A 387 -24.76 9.40 -13.07
C GLU A 387 -23.88 10.67 -12.98
N LEU A 388 -22.73 10.61 -12.30
CA LEU A 388 -21.76 11.71 -12.26
C LEU A 388 -21.25 12.12 -13.65
N GLN A 389 -21.11 11.15 -14.56
CA GLN A 389 -20.61 11.34 -15.92
C GLN A 389 -21.71 11.74 -16.92
N THR A 390 -22.98 11.82 -16.50
CA THR A 390 -24.11 12.12 -17.39
C THR A 390 -24.80 13.42 -16.96
N PRO A 391 -24.25 14.61 -17.25
CA PRO A 391 -24.74 15.89 -16.72
C PRO A 391 -26.17 16.25 -17.14
N GLN A 392 -26.74 15.58 -18.14
CA GLN A 392 -28.13 15.78 -18.57
C GLN A 392 -29.15 15.04 -17.67
N ARG A 393 -28.69 14.21 -16.73
CA ARG A 393 -29.53 13.43 -15.80
C ARG A 393 -29.43 14.00 -14.39
N ASN A 394 -30.58 14.19 -13.73
CA ASN A 394 -30.64 14.73 -12.36
C ASN A 394 -30.82 13.65 -11.28
N GLU A 395 -30.31 12.43 -11.52
CA GLU A 395 -30.51 11.29 -10.60
C GLU A 395 -29.29 10.97 -9.71
N VAL A 396 -28.19 11.71 -9.86
CA VAL A 396 -26.93 11.49 -9.11
C VAL A 396 -27.10 11.48 -7.60
N THR A 397 -28.07 12.22 -7.06
CA THR A 397 -28.32 12.33 -5.61
C THR A 397 -28.75 11.02 -4.97
N LYS A 398 -29.40 10.10 -5.71
CA LYS A 398 -29.85 8.80 -5.17
C LYS A 398 -28.65 7.90 -4.79
N PRO A 399 -27.74 7.53 -5.71
CA PRO A 399 -26.57 6.74 -5.34
C PRO A 399 -25.60 7.54 -4.44
N ALA A 400 -25.50 8.87 -4.59
CA ALA A 400 -24.71 9.73 -3.69
C ALA A 400 -25.19 9.65 -2.24
N ASN A 401 -26.51 9.68 -2.01
CA ASN A 401 -27.09 9.56 -0.68
C ASN A 401 -26.91 8.16 -0.09
N GLN A 402 -27.04 7.13 -0.91
CA GLN A 402 -26.78 5.77 -0.47
C GLN A 402 -25.34 5.59 0.01
N LEU A 403 -24.37 6.10 -0.77
CA LEU A 403 -22.95 6.07 -0.39
C LEU A 403 -22.67 6.94 0.85
N TYR A 404 -23.32 8.12 0.98
CA TYR A 404 -23.24 8.92 2.21
C TYR A 404 -23.71 8.13 3.44
N ASN A 405 -24.85 7.44 3.32
CA ASN A 405 -25.43 6.63 4.41
C ASN A 405 -24.53 5.46 4.83
N TRP A 406 -23.67 4.96 3.93
CA TRP A 406 -22.71 3.92 4.23
C TRP A 406 -21.35 4.45 4.69
N LEU A 407 -20.84 5.55 4.15
CA LEU A 407 -19.47 6.01 4.38
C LEU A 407 -19.33 7.09 5.46
N ILE A 408 -20.31 7.98 5.57
CA ILE A 408 -20.21 9.19 6.42
C ILE A 408 -21.18 9.14 7.58
N LYS A 409 -22.46 8.83 7.32
CA LYS A 409 -23.50 8.80 8.35
C LYS A 409 -23.16 7.96 9.59
N PRO A 410 -22.55 6.75 9.46
CA PRO A 410 -22.21 5.92 10.63
C PRO A 410 -21.13 6.52 11.54
N ILE A 411 -20.37 7.51 11.03
CA ILE A 411 -19.24 8.16 11.71
C ILE A 411 -19.45 9.68 11.89
N GLU A 412 -20.65 10.18 11.62
CA GLU A 412 -20.94 11.62 11.58
C GLU A 412 -20.81 12.27 12.97
N ASN A 413 -21.14 11.53 14.02
CA ASN A 413 -21.01 12.02 15.39
C ASN A 413 -19.53 12.22 15.76
N GLU A 414 -18.66 11.28 15.37
CA GLU A 414 -17.21 11.33 15.58
C GLU A 414 -16.59 12.52 14.83
N ILE A 415 -17.00 12.72 13.56
CA ILE A 415 -16.60 13.90 12.78
C ILE A 415 -16.99 15.18 13.53
N LYS A 416 -18.25 15.27 13.98
CA LYS A 416 -18.77 16.45 14.68
C LYS A 416 -18.05 16.71 16.01
N THR A 417 -17.86 15.69 16.84
CA THR A 417 -17.23 15.82 18.17
C THR A 417 -15.74 16.19 18.06
N SER A 418 -15.04 15.72 17.03
CA SER A 418 -13.65 16.12 16.79
C SER A 418 -13.49 17.58 16.34
N GLY A 419 -14.58 18.21 15.88
CA GLY A 419 -14.54 19.55 15.27
C GLY A 419 -13.75 19.57 13.96
N ALA A 420 -13.65 18.44 13.28
CA ALA A 420 -12.93 18.33 12.02
C ALA A 420 -13.58 19.20 10.94
N THR A 421 -12.72 19.88 10.18
CA THR A 421 -13.10 20.68 8.99
C THR A 421 -12.52 20.08 7.71
N ASN A 422 -11.55 19.17 7.84
CA ASN A 422 -10.92 18.43 6.76
C ASN A 422 -11.07 16.92 6.99
N LEU A 423 -11.45 16.20 5.93
CA LEU A 423 -11.53 14.74 5.89
C LEU A 423 -10.36 14.20 5.07
N MET A 424 -9.44 13.53 5.75
CA MET A 424 -8.40 12.75 5.08
C MET A 424 -8.95 11.36 4.81
N TYR A 425 -8.96 10.94 3.56
CA TYR A 425 -9.65 9.74 3.10
C TYR A 425 -8.66 8.73 2.52
N ALA A 426 -8.70 7.51 3.03
CA ALA A 426 -7.80 6.43 2.68
C ALA A 426 -8.56 5.30 1.96
N PRO A 427 -9.06 5.53 0.72
CA PRO A 427 -9.99 4.63 0.05
C PRO A 427 -9.42 3.23 -0.17
N ASP A 428 -10.35 2.29 -0.22
CA ASP A 428 -10.09 0.87 -0.40
C ASP A 428 -10.95 0.33 -1.54
N ASP A 429 -10.36 -0.57 -2.34
CA ASP A 429 -11.04 -1.19 -3.49
C ASP A 429 -11.68 -0.12 -4.42
N GLN A 430 -12.82 -0.44 -5.04
CA GLN A 430 -13.56 0.44 -5.96
C GLN A 430 -13.97 1.80 -5.38
N LEU A 431 -13.88 2.03 -4.06
CA LEU A 431 -14.11 3.35 -3.49
C LEU A 431 -13.09 4.40 -3.96
N ARG A 432 -11.96 3.97 -4.54
CA ARG A 432 -10.99 4.87 -5.19
C ARG A 432 -11.55 5.61 -6.40
N TYR A 433 -12.63 5.09 -7.00
CA TYR A 433 -13.25 5.67 -8.19
C TYR A 433 -14.32 6.73 -7.88
N ILE A 434 -14.58 7.04 -6.61
CA ILE A 434 -15.62 8.01 -6.25
C ILE A 434 -15.04 9.27 -5.59
N PRO A 435 -15.58 10.45 -5.91
CA PRO A 435 -15.26 11.68 -5.20
C PRO A 435 -16.10 11.78 -3.93
N LEU A 436 -15.44 11.71 -2.76
CA LEU A 436 -16.10 11.76 -1.45
C LEU A 436 -16.82 13.10 -1.26
N GLY A 437 -16.29 14.19 -1.84
CA GLY A 437 -16.93 15.51 -1.82
C GLY A 437 -18.31 15.56 -2.47
N ALA A 438 -18.62 14.65 -3.40
CA ALA A 438 -19.91 14.57 -4.08
C ALA A 438 -20.90 13.60 -3.43
N LEU A 439 -20.61 13.09 -2.24
CA LEU A 439 -21.62 12.42 -1.44
C LEU A 439 -22.68 13.43 -0.97
N TYR A 440 -23.95 13.01 -0.95
CA TYR A 440 -25.08 13.90 -0.70
C TYR A 440 -25.81 13.50 0.58
N ASP A 441 -25.91 14.40 1.56
CA ASP A 441 -26.53 14.08 2.85
C ASP A 441 -28.07 14.17 2.84
N GLY A 442 -28.66 14.53 1.70
CA GLY A 442 -30.09 14.81 1.54
C GLY A 442 -30.40 16.30 1.46
N LYS A 443 -29.44 17.16 1.86
CA LYS A 443 -29.59 18.62 1.86
C LYS A 443 -28.49 19.32 1.05
N GLN A 444 -27.25 18.89 1.21
CA GLN A 444 -26.07 19.50 0.60
C GLN A 444 -24.99 18.45 0.29
N TRP A 445 -24.05 18.81 -0.56
CA TRP A 445 -22.89 17.99 -0.90
C TRP A 445 -21.87 17.99 0.24
N LEU A 446 -21.12 16.91 0.40
CA LEU A 446 -20.11 16.80 1.46
C LEU A 446 -19.02 17.89 1.34
N VAL A 447 -18.67 18.28 0.12
CA VAL A 447 -17.70 19.37 -0.16
C VAL A 447 -18.15 20.72 0.40
N GLU A 448 -19.45 20.97 0.52
CA GLU A 448 -19.99 22.20 1.13
C GLU A 448 -19.73 22.23 2.64
N ARG A 449 -19.45 21.09 3.27
CA ARG A 449 -19.23 20.95 4.71
C ARG A 449 -17.76 20.79 5.08
N PHE A 450 -16.98 20.09 4.27
CA PHE A 450 -15.61 19.71 4.59
C PHE A 450 -14.69 19.83 3.38
N SER A 451 -13.42 20.17 3.63
CA SER A 451 -12.37 19.91 2.65
C SER A 451 -12.02 18.41 2.67
N VAL A 452 -11.58 17.89 1.53
CA VAL A 452 -11.28 16.46 1.37
C VAL A 452 -9.89 16.30 0.76
N ASN A 453 -9.08 15.44 1.37
CA ASN A 453 -7.78 15.04 0.85
C ASN A 453 -7.68 13.51 0.80
N TYR A 454 -7.23 12.98 -0.31
CA TYR A 454 -7.00 11.55 -0.51
C TYR A 454 -5.57 11.22 -0.11
N ILE A 455 -5.39 10.19 0.70
CA ILE A 455 -4.06 9.81 1.16
C ILE A 455 -3.61 8.49 0.53
N THR A 456 -2.35 8.47 0.11
CA THR A 456 -1.67 7.24 -0.30
C THR A 456 -0.88 6.68 0.89
N ALA A 457 -0.31 5.48 0.72
CA ALA A 457 0.60 4.94 1.72
C ALA A 457 1.86 5.82 1.95
N ALA A 458 2.29 6.61 0.96
CA ALA A 458 3.40 7.54 1.10
C ALA A 458 3.03 8.74 2.02
N SER A 459 1.80 9.23 1.92
CA SER A 459 1.30 10.35 2.72
C SER A 459 1.25 10.07 4.22
N LEU A 460 1.15 8.80 4.63
CA LEU A 460 0.95 8.41 6.04
C LEU A 460 2.13 8.72 6.98
N THR A 461 3.24 9.20 6.45
CA THR A 461 4.50 9.37 7.18
C THR A 461 4.73 10.79 7.69
N ASN A 462 4.30 11.80 6.94
CA ASN A 462 4.42 13.19 7.35
C ASN A 462 3.37 14.07 6.64
N PHE A 463 2.44 14.64 7.41
CA PHE A 463 1.45 15.59 6.92
C PHE A 463 1.85 17.05 7.16
N ASN A 464 2.99 17.31 7.80
CA ASN A 464 3.41 18.64 8.21
C ASN A 464 4.52 19.17 7.30
N THR A 465 4.18 19.46 6.04
CA THR A 465 5.12 20.09 5.09
C THR A 465 4.77 21.57 4.91
N PRO A 466 5.67 22.51 5.24
CA PRO A 466 5.36 23.95 5.24
C PRO A 466 5.17 24.50 3.81
N PRO A 467 4.08 25.24 3.50
CA PRO A 467 3.81 25.73 2.14
C PRO A 467 4.98 26.50 1.53
N ALA A 468 5.16 26.43 0.20
CA ALA A 468 6.11 27.29 -0.50
C ALA A 468 5.78 28.77 -0.28
N SER A 469 6.82 29.56 0.02
CA SER A 469 6.71 30.99 0.28
C SER A 469 6.41 31.82 -0.97
N SER A 470 6.68 31.30 -2.16
CA SER A 470 6.42 31.93 -3.45
C SER A 470 5.94 30.91 -4.48
N LEU A 471 4.88 31.22 -5.20
CA LEU A 471 4.38 30.36 -6.28
C LEU A 471 5.15 30.62 -7.57
N ARG A 472 5.78 29.57 -8.10
CA ARG A 472 6.37 29.52 -9.44
C ARG A 472 5.69 28.40 -10.20
N VAL A 473 5.16 28.70 -11.37
CA VAL A 473 4.33 27.77 -12.12
C VAL A 473 4.96 27.42 -13.47
N LEU A 474 5.05 26.13 -13.77
CA LEU A 474 5.25 25.60 -15.12
C LEU A 474 3.91 25.06 -15.61
N ALA A 475 3.41 25.61 -16.70
CA ALA A 475 2.10 25.29 -17.27
C ALA A 475 2.25 24.74 -18.70
N GLY A 476 1.82 23.50 -18.91
CA GLY A 476 1.80 22.81 -20.20
C GLY A 476 0.38 22.60 -20.70
N ALA A 477 0.11 22.77 -22.00
CA ALA A 477 -1.19 22.44 -22.58
C ALA A 477 -1.12 21.77 -23.95
N PHE A 478 -2.04 20.83 -24.18
CA PHE A 478 -2.30 20.19 -25.48
C PHE A 478 -3.55 20.81 -26.11
N THR A 479 -3.37 21.77 -27.02
CA THR A 479 -4.48 22.63 -27.48
C THR A 479 -5.01 22.24 -28.85
N LYS A 480 -4.19 21.59 -29.69
CA LYS A 480 -4.54 21.21 -31.06
C LYS A 480 -3.80 19.95 -31.50
N GLY A 481 -4.36 19.25 -32.47
CA GLY A 481 -3.80 18.00 -33.01
C GLY A 481 -4.70 16.81 -32.70
N ASN A 482 -4.39 15.66 -33.29
CA ASN A 482 -5.11 14.40 -33.06
C ASN A 482 -4.10 13.27 -33.01
N TYR A 483 -4.04 12.58 -31.87
CA TYR A 483 -3.14 11.46 -31.67
C TYR A 483 -3.91 10.18 -31.39
N GLN A 484 -3.38 9.08 -31.87
CA GLN A 484 -3.95 7.75 -31.66
C GLN A 484 -3.01 6.96 -30.76
N VAL A 485 -3.50 6.54 -29.60
CA VAL A 485 -2.69 5.84 -28.61
C VAL A 485 -3.23 4.42 -28.45
N GLN A 486 -2.31 3.45 -28.52
CA GLN A 486 -2.62 2.07 -28.18
C GLN A 486 -2.55 1.89 -26.66
N VAL A 487 -3.65 1.38 -26.09
CA VAL A 487 -3.83 1.11 -24.66
C VAL A 487 -4.34 -0.33 -24.51
N GLY A 488 -3.48 -1.24 -24.06
CA GLY A 488 -3.76 -2.68 -24.15
C GLY A 488 -4.19 -3.08 -25.57
N ASN A 489 -5.39 -3.63 -25.70
CA ASN A 489 -5.97 -4.06 -26.98
C ASN A 489 -6.85 -2.99 -27.66
N GLN A 490 -6.98 -1.80 -27.08
CA GLN A 490 -7.83 -0.72 -27.59
C GLN A 490 -6.99 0.41 -28.20
N ARG A 491 -7.52 1.03 -29.24
CA ARG A 491 -6.95 2.22 -29.86
C ARG A 491 -7.83 3.42 -29.50
N LEU A 492 -7.27 4.34 -28.73
CA LEU A 492 -7.97 5.52 -28.24
C LEU A 492 -7.49 6.77 -29.01
N ALA A 493 -8.44 7.63 -29.35
CA ALA A 493 -8.20 8.87 -30.06
C ALA A 493 -8.22 10.04 -29.09
N PHE A 494 -7.19 10.88 -29.10
CA PHE A 494 -7.10 12.07 -28.28
C PHE A 494 -6.93 13.29 -29.17
N SER A 495 -7.91 14.20 -29.11
CA SER A 495 -7.86 15.49 -29.78
C SER A 495 -7.34 16.57 -28.84
N GLY A 496 -6.76 17.62 -29.41
CA GLY A 496 -6.41 18.83 -28.67
C GLY A 496 -7.62 19.43 -27.93
N LEU A 497 -7.36 20.08 -26.81
CA LEU A 497 -8.33 20.67 -25.89
C LEU A 497 -8.40 22.19 -26.11
N PRO A 498 -9.43 22.71 -26.82
CA PRO A 498 -9.51 24.13 -27.16
C PRO A 498 -9.42 25.08 -25.96
N PHE A 499 -9.98 24.71 -24.81
CA PHE A 499 -9.96 25.54 -23.60
C PHE A 499 -8.69 25.36 -22.76
N ALA A 500 -7.87 24.34 -22.99
CA ALA A 500 -6.61 24.14 -22.25
C ALA A 500 -5.62 25.30 -22.45
N GLY A 501 -5.60 25.91 -23.65
CA GLY A 501 -4.81 27.12 -23.88
C GLY A 501 -5.32 28.31 -23.06
N GLN A 502 -6.65 28.48 -22.97
CA GLN A 502 -7.26 29.55 -22.18
C GLN A 502 -7.05 29.36 -20.68
N GLU A 503 -7.07 28.12 -20.21
CA GLU A 503 -6.74 27.74 -18.84
C GLU A 503 -5.31 28.16 -18.47
N VAL A 504 -4.33 27.84 -19.31
CA VAL A 504 -2.93 28.23 -19.10
C VAL A 504 -2.74 29.75 -19.16
N GLU A 505 -3.42 30.44 -20.06
CA GLU A 505 -3.37 31.91 -20.13
C GLU A 505 -4.01 32.58 -18.89
N GLY A 506 -5.16 32.07 -18.43
CA GLY A 506 -5.81 32.55 -17.21
C GLY A 506 -4.96 32.33 -15.95
N LEU A 507 -4.29 31.18 -15.87
CA LEU A 507 -3.31 30.88 -14.84
C LEU A 507 -2.14 31.87 -14.86
N ALA A 508 -1.56 32.13 -16.03
CA ALA A 508 -0.45 33.07 -16.18
C ALA A 508 -0.85 34.52 -15.86
N ALA A 509 -2.11 34.90 -16.10
CA ALA A 509 -2.64 36.19 -15.68
C ALA A 509 -2.81 36.30 -14.16
N THR A 510 -3.13 35.18 -13.48
CA THR A 510 -3.32 35.13 -12.03
C THR A 510 -1.99 35.08 -11.29
N ILE A 511 -1.00 34.35 -11.83
CA ILE A 511 0.33 34.17 -11.24
C ILE A 511 1.38 34.67 -12.24
N PRO A 512 1.81 35.95 -12.11
CA PRO A 512 2.84 36.52 -12.98
C PRO A 512 4.15 35.71 -12.94
N GLY A 513 4.76 35.54 -14.11
CA GLY A 513 5.99 34.73 -14.24
C GLY A 513 5.75 33.23 -14.45
N THR A 514 4.50 32.81 -14.67
CA THR A 514 4.18 31.45 -15.12
C THR A 514 4.86 31.14 -16.45
N GLN A 515 5.65 30.06 -16.50
CA GLN A 515 6.25 29.54 -17.73
C GLN A 515 5.21 28.73 -18.49
N LYS A 516 4.94 29.10 -19.74
CA LYS A 516 3.94 28.44 -20.60
C LYS A 516 4.62 27.58 -21.67
N LEU A 517 4.15 26.35 -21.84
CA LEU A 517 4.53 25.45 -22.91
C LEU A 517 3.26 24.95 -23.61
N LEU A 518 3.13 25.19 -24.91
CA LEU A 518 1.94 24.81 -25.68
C LEU A 518 2.34 23.87 -26.83
N ASP A 519 1.52 22.85 -27.07
CA ASP A 519 1.65 21.92 -28.19
C ASP A 519 3.08 21.36 -28.34
N GLU A 520 3.78 21.62 -29.45
CA GLU A 520 5.17 21.18 -29.70
C GLU A 520 6.16 21.58 -28.61
N ALA A 521 5.99 22.75 -27.99
CA ALA A 521 6.84 23.19 -26.89
C ALA A 521 6.56 22.41 -25.59
N PHE A 522 5.35 21.87 -25.45
CA PHE A 522 4.98 20.97 -24.37
C PHE A 522 5.31 19.52 -24.78
N SER A 523 6.59 19.17 -24.66
CA SER A 523 7.12 17.83 -24.90
C SER A 523 7.85 17.28 -23.66
N PRO A 524 8.01 15.95 -23.50
CA PRO A 524 8.76 15.40 -22.37
C PRO A 524 10.19 15.95 -22.28
N LYS A 525 10.86 16.05 -23.43
CA LYS A 525 12.25 16.53 -23.54
C LYS A 525 12.40 17.98 -23.07
N ALA A 526 11.44 18.84 -23.39
CA ALA A 526 11.47 20.24 -22.97
C ALA A 526 10.96 20.44 -21.54
N THR A 527 9.96 19.67 -21.13
CA THR A 527 9.19 19.94 -19.90
C THR A 527 9.79 19.30 -18.66
N ILE A 528 10.13 18.00 -18.73
CA ILE A 528 10.53 17.21 -17.55
C ILE A 528 11.80 17.74 -16.86
N PRO A 529 12.88 18.12 -17.59
CA PRO A 529 14.12 18.54 -16.94
C PRO A 529 14.04 19.84 -16.13
N GLN A 530 13.04 20.69 -16.37
CA GLN A 530 12.88 21.98 -15.70
C GLN A 530 11.80 21.97 -14.60
N MET A 531 11.05 20.89 -14.43
CA MET A 531 9.90 20.86 -13.48
C MET A 531 10.31 21.18 -12.03
N ASP A 532 11.50 20.73 -11.61
CA ASP A 532 12.00 20.93 -10.24
C ASP A 532 12.37 22.39 -9.92
N ASP A 533 12.41 23.28 -10.93
CA ASP A 533 12.62 24.73 -10.72
C ASP A 533 11.33 25.46 -10.28
N TYR A 534 10.19 24.76 -10.23
CA TYR A 534 8.88 25.33 -9.99
C TYR A 534 8.22 24.73 -8.74
N SER A 535 7.35 25.51 -8.10
CA SER A 535 6.56 25.02 -6.97
C SER A 535 5.24 24.38 -7.41
N ILE A 536 4.78 24.69 -8.62
CA ILE A 536 3.57 24.11 -9.23
C ILE A 536 3.90 23.65 -10.65
N VAL A 537 3.54 22.42 -10.96
CA VAL A 537 3.54 21.86 -12.32
C VAL A 537 2.09 21.61 -12.72
N HIS A 538 1.63 22.28 -13.76
CA HIS A 538 0.25 22.21 -14.21
C HIS A 538 0.18 21.75 -15.66
N PHE A 539 -0.47 20.63 -15.92
CA PHE A 539 -0.69 20.11 -17.27
C PHE A 539 -2.18 20.05 -17.59
N ALA A 540 -2.59 20.91 -18.52
CA ALA A 540 -3.89 20.89 -19.17
C ALA A 540 -3.84 19.96 -20.39
N THR A 541 -3.84 18.66 -20.11
CA THR A 541 -3.66 17.61 -21.12
C THR A 541 -4.33 16.30 -20.71
N HIS A 542 -4.50 15.42 -21.69
CA HIS A 542 -4.98 14.07 -21.47
C HIS A 542 -4.01 13.24 -20.65
N ALA A 543 -4.52 12.61 -19.60
CA ALA A 543 -3.85 11.49 -18.96
C ALA A 543 -4.82 10.34 -18.76
N ALA A 544 -4.34 9.12 -18.95
CA ALA A 544 -5.14 7.91 -18.94
C ALA A 544 -4.62 7.00 -17.83
N PHE A 545 -5.47 6.69 -16.84
CA PHE A 545 -5.21 5.68 -15.83
C PHE A 545 -6.04 4.43 -16.12
N VAL A 546 -5.31 3.39 -16.50
CA VAL A 546 -5.85 2.19 -17.13
C VAL A 546 -5.73 1.03 -16.18
N VAL A 547 -6.81 0.25 -16.06
CA VAL A 547 -6.82 -0.98 -15.26
C VAL A 547 -5.87 -1.99 -15.89
N GLY A 548 -4.96 -2.55 -15.10
CA GLY A 548 -4.01 -3.56 -15.57
C GLY A 548 -2.58 -3.19 -15.23
N LYS A 549 -1.75 -2.93 -16.25
CA LYS A 549 -0.32 -2.68 -16.05
C LYS A 549 -0.04 -1.18 -15.95
N PRO A 550 0.95 -0.75 -15.14
CA PRO A 550 1.31 0.67 -15.06
C PRO A 550 1.84 1.23 -16.39
N GLU A 551 2.39 0.41 -17.28
CA GLU A 551 2.83 0.83 -18.63
C GLU A 551 1.68 1.25 -19.54
N ASP A 552 0.46 0.77 -19.28
CA ASP A 552 -0.74 1.13 -20.04
C ASP A 552 -1.30 2.50 -19.61
N SER A 553 -0.91 2.98 -18.42
CA SER A 553 -1.28 4.31 -17.91
C SER A 553 -0.26 5.36 -18.33
N PHE A 554 -0.70 6.53 -18.80
CA PHE A 554 0.22 7.55 -19.36
C PHE A 554 -0.28 8.99 -19.24
N ILE A 555 0.65 9.93 -19.36
CA ILE A 555 0.40 11.36 -19.58
C ILE A 555 0.75 11.67 -21.04
N LEU A 556 -0.16 12.29 -21.78
CA LEU A 556 0.04 12.72 -23.16
C LEU A 556 0.55 14.17 -23.19
N PHE A 557 1.59 14.42 -23.96
CA PHE A 557 2.17 15.75 -24.15
C PHE A 557 1.63 16.40 -25.42
N GLY A 558 1.79 17.73 -25.55
CA GLY A 558 1.19 18.52 -26.62
C GLY A 558 1.72 18.17 -28.02
N ASN A 559 2.95 17.66 -28.08
CA ASN A 559 3.58 17.14 -29.29
C ASN A 559 3.18 15.68 -29.63
N GLY A 560 2.31 15.06 -28.83
CA GLY A 560 1.85 13.68 -29.00
C GLY A 560 2.74 12.61 -28.38
N ASP A 561 3.88 12.99 -27.80
CA ASP A 561 4.69 12.05 -27.02
C ASP A 561 3.95 11.66 -25.73
N ARG A 562 4.30 10.50 -25.20
CA ARG A 562 3.70 9.98 -23.96
C ARG A 562 4.76 9.54 -22.97
N VAL A 563 4.45 9.71 -21.70
CA VAL A 563 5.21 9.14 -20.58
C VAL A 563 4.29 8.23 -19.81
N ASN A 564 4.67 6.95 -19.68
CA ASN A 564 3.87 6.00 -18.92
C ASN A 564 4.12 6.16 -17.41
N LEU A 565 3.24 5.58 -16.59
CA LEU A 565 3.30 5.71 -15.15
C LEU A 565 4.56 5.06 -14.52
N ARG A 566 5.18 4.08 -15.19
CA ARG A 566 6.46 3.51 -14.74
C ARG A 566 7.58 4.55 -14.86
N ASP A 567 7.63 5.26 -15.98
CA ASP A 567 8.66 6.25 -16.29
C ASP A 567 8.53 7.51 -15.43
N VAL A 568 7.33 7.84 -14.95
CA VAL A 568 7.11 8.93 -13.97
C VAL A 568 7.99 8.76 -12.72
N ALA A 569 8.30 7.53 -12.31
CA ALA A 569 9.15 7.24 -11.16
C ALA A 569 10.57 7.84 -11.26
N THR A 570 10.99 8.22 -12.46
CA THR A 570 12.32 8.78 -12.75
C THR A 570 12.37 10.31 -12.67
N TRP A 571 11.22 10.96 -12.49
CA TRP A 571 11.14 12.42 -12.41
C TRP A 571 11.73 12.95 -11.10
N SER A 572 12.12 14.22 -11.11
CA SER A 572 12.53 14.95 -9.92
C SER A 572 11.57 16.12 -9.70
N LEU A 573 10.84 16.09 -8.59
CA LEU A 573 9.81 17.06 -8.20
C LEU A 573 10.00 17.48 -6.73
N SER A 574 11.23 17.51 -6.23
CA SER A 574 11.55 17.76 -4.81
C SER A 574 11.12 19.15 -4.34
N ASN A 575 11.10 20.14 -5.24
CA ASN A 575 10.64 21.49 -4.94
C ASN A 575 9.16 21.74 -5.30
N VAL A 576 8.46 20.72 -5.83
CA VAL A 576 7.09 20.86 -6.32
C VAL A 576 6.10 20.61 -5.19
N ASP A 577 5.33 21.63 -4.84
CA ASP A 577 4.27 21.54 -3.85
C ASP A 577 2.99 20.92 -4.40
N LEU A 578 2.73 21.11 -5.69
CA LEU A 578 1.50 20.66 -6.34
C LEU A 578 1.75 20.32 -7.81
N VAL A 579 1.38 19.10 -8.20
CA VAL A 579 1.16 18.73 -9.59
C VAL A 579 -0.34 18.80 -9.90
N VAL A 580 -0.74 19.35 -11.04
CA VAL A 580 -2.14 19.38 -11.48
C VAL A 580 -2.22 18.74 -12.85
N LEU A 581 -3.06 17.72 -13.00
CA LEU A 581 -3.48 17.19 -14.29
C LEU A 581 -4.97 17.47 -14.47
N SER A 582 -5.30 18.48 -15.27
CA SER A 582 -6.68 18.99 -15.33
C SER A 582 -7.60 18.25 -16.31
N ALA A 583 -7.08 17.37 -17.18
CA ALA A 583 -7.87 16.55 -18.09
C ALA A 583 -7.49 15.04 -18.01
N CYS A 584 -7.53 14.47 -16.80
CA CYS A 584 -7.36 13.03 -16.58
C CYS A 584 -8.64 12.22 -16.79
N GLU A 585 -8.46 10.99 -17.24
CA GLU A 585 -9.46 9.94 -17.30
C GLU A 585 -8.99 8.71 -16.53
N THR A 586 -9.85 8.14 -15.69
CA THR A 586 -9.53 6.92 -14.93
C THR A 586 -10.50 5.79 -15.28
N GLY A 587 -10.14 4.53 -15.02
CA GLY A 587 -11.03 3.40 -15.26
C GLY A 587 -11.31 3.15 -16.75
N LEU A 588 -10.38 3.52 -17.62
CA LEU A 588 -10.47 3.24 -19.05
C LEU A 588 -10.44 1.72 -19.30
N GLY A 589 -11.27 1.24 -20.23
CA GLY A 589 -11.47 -0.18 -20.53
C GLY A 589 -12.86 -0.74 -20.23
N GLY A 590 -13.78 0.08 -19.69
CA GLY A 590 -15.21 -0.22 -19.58
C GLY A 590 -15.64 -1.04 -18.35
N LYS A 591 -14.69 -1.64 -17.61
CA LYS A 591 -14.95 -2.30 -16.32
C LYS A 591 -14.03 -1.73 -15.25
N LEU A 592 -14.61 -1.35 -14.11
CA LEU A 592 -13.83 -0.86 -12.97
C LEU A 592 -12.98 -1.99 -12.37
N GLY A 593 -11.71 -1.69 -12.10
CA GLY A 593 -10.80 -2.53 -11.34
C GLY A 593 -11.00 -2.33 -9.84
N ASN A 594 -9.90 -2.24 -9.10
CA ASN A 594 -9.86 -1.86 -7.68
C ASN A 594 -9.22 -0.48 -7.45
N GLY A 595 -8.96 0.29 -8.50
CA GLY A 595 -8.39 1.64 -8.44
C GLY A 595 -6.91 1.73 -8.05
N GLU A 596 -6.15 0.63 -8.17
CA GLU A 596 -4.69 0.62 -7.97
C GLU A 596 -3.95 1.61 -8.87
N GLU A 597 -4.47 1.91 -10.06
CA GLU A 597 -3.90 2.88 -10.99
C GLU A 597 -3.99 4.33 -10.46
N ILE A 598 -5.05 4.66 -9.72
CA ILE A 598 -5.23 5.97 -9.07
C ILE A 598 -4.28 6.09 -7.88
N LEU A 599 -4.23 5.04 -7.06
CA LEU A 599 -3.34 4.97 -5.89
C LEU A 599 -1.87 5.01 -6.33
N GLY A 600 -1.52 4.26 -7.38
CA GLY A 600 -0.20 4.18 -7.99
C GLY A 600 0.27 5.50 -8.57
N PHE A 601 -0.61 6.23 -9.25
CA PHE A 601 -0.33 7.57 -9.76
C PHE A 601 0.03 8.54 -8.62
N GLY A 602 -0.84 8.66 -7.62
CA GLY A 602 -0.58 9.53 -6.47
C GLY A 602 0.72 9.15 -5.74
N TYR A 603 0.97 7.85 -5.57
CA TYR A 603 2.20 7.36 -4.96
C TYR A 603 3.44 7.74 -5.77
N GLN A 604 3.44 7.57 -7.09
CA GLN A 604 4.59 7.91 -7.94
C GLN A 604 4.90 9.40 -7.89
N MET A 605 3.89 10.26 -7.97
CA MET A 605 4.09 11.71 -7.83
C MET A 605 4.75 12.05 -6.50
N GLN A 606 4.27 11.49 -5.40
CA GLN A 606 4.87 11.72 -4.09
C GLN A 606 6.30 11.16 -3.95
N LYS A 607 6.56 10.00 -4.56
CA LYS A 607 7.90 9.38 -4.59
C LYS A 607 8.92 10.24 -5.32
N THR A 608 8.50 10.98 -6.34
CA THR A 608 9.38 11.92 -7.08
C THR A 608 9.66 13.22 -6.33
N GLY A 609 8.96 13.47 -5.21
CA GLY A 609 9.14 14.64 -4.34
C GLY A 609 7.91 15.55 -4.25
N ALA A 610 6.93 15.39 -5.15
CA ALA A 610 5.75 16.26 -5.16
C ALA A 610 4.91 16.08 -3.89
N ARG A 611 4.50 17.18 -3.25
CA ARG A 611 3.77 17.06 -1.97
C ARG A 611 2.32 16.62 -2.13
N ALA A 612 1.69 17.06 -3.22
CA ALA A 612 0.32 16.70 -3.58
C ALA A 612 0.12 16.72 -5.09
N THR A 613 -0.94 16.07 -5.52
CA THR A 613 -1.39 16.07 -6.90
C THR A 613 -2.90 16.24 -6.98
N ILE A 614 -3.36 17.08 -7.90
CA ILE A 614 -4.77 17.12 -8.31
C ILE A 614 -4.89 16.38 -9.64
N ALA A 615 -5.84 15.46 -9.72
CA ALA A 615 -6.20 14.77 -10.94
C ALA A 615 -7.72 14.58 -11.02
N SER A 616 -8.28 14.62 -12.22
CA SER A 616 -9.70 14.31 -12.46
C SER A 616 -9.93 12.79 -12.56
N LEU A 617 -11.02 12.31 -11.93
CA LEU A 617 -11.43 10.91 -12.01
C LEU A 617 -12.02 10.53 -13.39
N TRP A 618 -12.48 11.51 -14.17
CA TRP A 618 -12.99 11.32 -15.53
C TRP A 618 -12.78 12.60 -16.35
N SER A 619 -12.91 12.49 -17.67
CA SER A 619 -12.85 13.67 -18.54
C SER A 619 -14.07 14.54 -18.34
N VAL A 620 -13.79 15.79 -18.07
CA VAL A 620 -14.78 16.86 -17.96
C VAL A 620 -14.78 17.64 -19.27
N ASP A 621 -15.90 18.30 -19.55
CA ASP A 621 -15.92 19.40 -20.51
C ASP A 621 -14.76 20.37 -20.23
N ASP A 622 -14.03 20.74 -21.28
CA ASP A 622 -12.80 21.53 -21.14
C ASP A 622 -13.09 22.97 -20.73
N GLY A 623 -14.25 23.53 -21.09
CA GLY A 623 -14.73 24.82 -20.58
C GLY A 623 -15.08 24.81 -19.09
N GLY A 624 -15.69 23.73 -18.61
CA GLY A 624 -15.96 23.52 -17.17
C GLY A 624 -14.68 23.36 -16.35
N THR A 625 -13.71 22.62 -16.90
CA THR A 625 -12.37 22.46 -16.31
C THR A 625 -11.66 23.80 -16.18
N GLN A 626 -11.65 24.60 -17.25
CA GLN A 626 -11.06 25.93 -17.26
C GLN A 626 -11.67 26.85 -16.19
N ALA A 627 -13.00 26.80 -15.99
CA ALA A 627 -13.67 27.56 -14.94
C ALA A 627 -13.21 27.16 -13.53
N LEU A 628 -13.19 25.85 -13.24
CA LEU A 628 -12.76 25.36 -11.93
C LEU A 628 -11.30 25.73 -11.65
N MET A 629 -10.40 25.55 -12.62
CA MET A 629 -8.98 25.84 -12.44
C MET A 629 -8.72 27.33 -12.28
N SER A 630 -9.45 28.18 -13.01
CA SER A 630 -9.37 29.65 -12.83
C SER A 630 -9.79 30.06 -11.42
N ALA A 631 -10.90 29.50 -10.91
CA ALA A 631 -11.35 29.73 -9.54
C ALA A 631 -10.31 29.22 -8.52
N PHE A 632 -9.81 28.01 -8.71
CA PHE A 632 -8.81 27.38 -7.85
C PHE A 632 -7.55 28.24 -7.70
N TYR A 633 -6.94 28.67 -8.81
CA TYR A 633 -5.71 29.46 -8.75
C TYR A 633 -5.92 30.89 -8.24
N THR A 634 -7.10 31.47 -8.47
CA THR A 634 -7.47 32.76 -7.86
C THR A 634 -7.49 32.65 -6.34
N LEU A 635 -8.02 31.53 -5.82
CA LEU A 635 -8.11 31.24 -4.39
C LEU A 635 -6.77 30.77 -3.80
N LEU A 636 -5.94 30.08 -4.60
CA LEU A 636 -4.60 29.63 -4.24
C LEU A 636 -3.59 30.80 -4.31
N SER A 637 -3.79 31.82 -3.48
CA SER A 637 -2.79 32.86 -3.23
C SER A 637 -1.77 32.39 -2.19
N PRO A 638 -0.47 32.79 -2.29
CA PRO A 638 0.53 32.46 -1.28
C PRO A 638 0.05 32.79 0.15
N GLY A 639 0.00 31.79 1.03
CA GLY A 639 -0.32 31.95 2.44
C GLY A 639 -1.78 32.24 2.81
N LYS A 640 -2.74 32.21 1.86
CA LYS A 640 -4.17 32.47 2.17
C LYS A 640 -4.95 31.20 2.53
N LEU A 641 -4.97 30.22 1.63
CA LEU A 641 -5.73 28.97 1.78
C LEU A 641 -4.81 27.78 1.54
N SER A 642 -5.11 26.65 2.20
CA SER A 642 -4.48 25.38 1.86
C SER A 642 -4.92 24.94 0.46
N LYS A 643 -4.17 24.02 -0.16
CA LYS A 643 -4.53 23.47 -1.48
C LYS A 643 -5.91 22.80 -1.44
N SER A 644 -6.21 22.10 -0.35
CA SER A 644 -7.51 21.45 -0.14
C SER A 644 -8.66 22.44 0.01
N GLU A 645 -8.44 23.54 0.74
CA GLU A 645 -9.48 24.55 0.94
C GLU A 645 -9.68 25.40 -0.31
N ALA A 646 -8.62 25.74 -1.04
CA ALA A 646 -8.73 26.41 -2.33
C ALA A 646 -9.53 25.57 -3.34
N LEU A 647 -9.27 24.26 -3.42
CA LEU A 647 -10.02 23.35 -4.29
C LEU A 647 -11.49 23.26 -3.86
N ARG A 648 -11.75 23.08 -2.57
CA ARG A 648 -13.12 23.05 -2.02
C ARG A 648 -13.89 24.32 -2.36
N GLN A 649 -13.30 25.49 -2.15
CA GLN A 649 -13.95 26.78 -2.44
C GLN A 649 -14.18 26.99 -3.93
N ALA A 650 -13.29 26.50 -4.80
CA ALA A 650 -13.52 26.49 -6.24
C ALA A 650 -14.69 25.57 -6.63
N GLN A 651 -14.81 24.40 -6.01
CA GLN A 651 -15.93 23.48 -6.23
C GLN A 651 -17.26 24.10 -5.77
N ILE A 652 -17.29 24.74 -4.60
CA ILE A 652 -18.46 25.47 -4.10
C ILE A 652 -18.84 26.62 -5.04
N ALA A 653 -17.85 27.36 -5.57
CA ALA A 653 -18.12 28.43 -6.53
C ALA A 653 -18.87 27.91 -7.77
N LEU A 654 -18.49 26.73 -8.29
CA LEU A 654 -19.21 26.11 -9.41
C LEU A 654 -20.61 25.62 -9.02
N ILE A 655 -20.78 25.05 -7.81
CA ILE A 655 -22.10 24.69 -7.26
C ILE A 655 -23.03 25.92 -7.23
N ASP A 656 -22.51 27.06 -6.79
CA ASP A 656 -23.24 28.33 -6.67
C ASP A 656 -23.37 29.11 -7.99
N ALA A 657 -22.73 28.68 -9.07
CA ALA A 657 -22.69 29.43 -10.34
C ALA A 657 -24.08 29.73 -10.91
N ASP A 658 -25.04 28.85 -10.64
CA ASP A 658 -26.44 28.93 -11.07
C ASP A 658 -27.38 29.55 -10.01
N SER A 659 -26.85 29.92 -8.85
CA SER A 659 -27.61 30.51 -7.74
C SER A 659 -27.84 32.02 -7.92
N LYS A 660 -28.96 32.53 -7.39
CA LYS A 660 -29.22 33.98 -7.28
C LYS A 660 -28.26 34.67 -6.31
N VAL A 661 -27.69 33.91 -5.36
CA VAL A 661 -26.69 34.38 -4.40
C VAL A 661 -25.31 34.00 -4.95
N LYS A 662 -24.78 34.81 -5.86
CA LYS A 662 -23.43 34.60 -6.39
C LYS A 662 -22.39 34.87 -5.31
N ASN A 663 -21.41 33.98 -5.18
CA ASN A 663 -20.21 34.28 -4.41
C ASN A 663 -19.42 35.37 -5.17
N LYS A 664 -19.64 36.65 -4.80
CA LYS A 664 -19.11 37.82 -5.54
C LYS A 664 -17.57 37.91 -5.57
N ASN A 665 -16.88 37.06 -4.82
CA ASN A 665 -15.43 37.12 -4.60
C ASN A 665 -14.63 36.18 -5.51
N VAL A 666 -15.27 35.30 -6.30
CA VAL A 666 -14.59 34.38 -7.23
C VAL A 666 -15.16 34.55 -8.63
N PRO A 667 -14.43 35.12 -9.59
CA PRO A 667 -14.87 35.23 -10.98
C PRO A 667 -14.94 33.84 -11.63
N ILE A 668 -16.10 33.44 -12.14
CA ILE A 668 -16.24 32.24 -12.97
C ILE A 668 -16.30 32.69 -14.43
N ALA A 669 -15.31 32.27 -15.22
CA ALA A 669 -15.10 32.77 -16.58
C ALA A 669 -16.13 32.25 -17.61
N THR A 670 -16.81 31.13 -17.33
CA THR A 670 -17.69 30.45 -18.30
C THR A 670 -19.06 30.13 -17.68
N GLY A 671 -20.14 30.55 -18.36
CA GLY A 671 -21.48 29.95 -18.44
C GLY A 671 -22.31 29.62 -17.18
N SER A 672 -23.62 29.86 -17.25
CA SER A 672 -24.62 29.15 -16.42
C SER A 672 -24.66 27.66 -16.80
N GLY A 673 -24.81 26.76 -15.83
CA GLY A 673 -24.97 25.32 -16.01
C GLY A 673 -23.86 24.46 -15.40
N LEU A 674 -22.96 25.04 -14.60
CA LEU A 674 -21.81 24.34 -13.99
C LEU A 674 -22.11 23.74 -12.61
N SER A 675 -23.32 23.90 -12.08
CA SER A 675 -23.70 23.38 -10.75
C SER A 675 -23.72 21.85 -10.64
N HIS A 676 -23.86 21.14 -11.78
CA HIS A 676 -23.87 19.68 -11.79
C HIS A 676 -22.51 19.10 -11.35
N PRO A 677 -22.48 18.07 -10.46
CA PRO A 677 -21.24 17.43 -9.98
C PRO A 677 -20.25 16.98 -11.05
N TYR A 678 -20.73 16.70 -12.26
CA TYR A 678 -19.89 16.41 -13.43
C TYR A 678 -18.71 17.37 -13.60
N TYR A 679 -18.93 18.67 -13.37
CA TYR A 679 -17.94 19.72 -13.63
C TYR A 679 -16.95 19.95 -12.50
N TRP A 680 -17.32 19.68 -11.25
CA TRP A 680 -16.51 20.05 -10.08
C TRP A 680 -16.05 18.85 -9.24
N ALA A 681 -16.82 17.76 -9.21
CA ALA A 681 -16.51 16.60 -8.39
C ALA A 681 -15.31 15.73 -8.83
N PRO A 682 -14.92 15.62 -10.11
CA PRO A 682 -13.90 14.66 -10.50
C PRO A 682 -12.51 15.00 -9.96
N PHE A 683 -12.24 16.27 -9.70
CA PHE A 683 -10.94 16.75 -9.26
C PHE A 683 -10.71 16.38 -7.81
N ILE A 684 -9.85 15.39 -7.58
CA ILE A 684 -9.46 14.94 -6.26
C ILE A 684 -8.02 15.37 -5.98
N LEU A 685 -7.77 15.81 -4.73
CA LEU A 685 -6.44 16.11 -4.25
C LEU A 685 -5.88 14.87 -3.54
N ILE A 686 -4.80 14.31 -4.08
CA ILE A 686 -4.08 13.16 -3.54
C ILE A 686 -2.76 13.64 -2.93
N GLY A 687 -2.46 13.24 -1.69
CA GLY A 687 -1.24 13.65 -0.99
C GLY A 687 -1.50 14.66 0.12
N ASN A 688 -0.50 15.50 0.40
CA ASN A 688 -0.59 16.52 1.44
C ASN A 688 -1.15 17.85 0.91
N GLY A 689 -2.46 18.05 1.07
CA GLY A 689 -3.15 19.27 0.65
C GLY A 689 -3.20 20.40 1.67
N LEU A 690 -2.62 20.23 2.85
CA LEU A 690 -2.72 21.16 3.98
C LEU A 690 -1.60 22.20 4.06
#